data_AF-A0A378I4W8-F1
#
_entry.id   AF-A0A378I4W8-F1
#
_cell.length_a   1.000
_cell.length_b   1.000
_cell.length_c   1.000
_cell.angle_alpha   90.00
_cell.angle_beta   90.00
_cell.angle_gamma   90.00
#
_symmetry.space_group_name_H-M   'P 1'
#
loop_
_entity.id
_entity.type
_entity.pdbx_description
1 polymer ?
#
loop_
_entity_poly.entity_id
_entity_poly.type
_entity_poly.pdbx_seq_one_letter_code
_entity_poly.pdbx_strand_id
1 'polypeptide(L)'
;MKQPVYGIVGCMSVRCLQEFIHSLSLREASLNSEDLVFLRSFEEKFSSLDLERELSESEINYLETIFARRWHNIIDTKDDYTLLSTTKRDEWVLLGISLSSLTKKPLATILIPGVQAASPELDLNSITDFTDLYIGNDDQTLYSVTSLMQKLQQSTQAFTAHGKFEGGKLITVKELARIRNKQQAASAPAVNSNFWDNFIKEIIPAWQSNSIKSELLLAWCEVIYAFFDCEETNDFTKFKLAFKDFCNYLNSCAAEDINAFYSISFEYEQKTIYLIQILLDCLEMSNDLAKKLYTVLDKIYTLHFPCGLKEKFSERPLHTKYYFEFYNLQELLNSLSIHTQPSFNAKVVLFKNKFLSQKNFNANLLEELTGLLSMNWQEVIHNEDNVYLQNDKNEPTIWHCLIRQFAPAWKDSGQLPEHLLPSLLSLIESYYHWLDSGNKTELNSNLVDFINSLKVSKLEDVNNLYSVIFKLRGKQFYLLELLIELLQGSQRAASKFKIVAQWIYEIDHSLVAKHNQLASVYQNLKAGPYYNISQLRLLINSLSLDSASDLLKLKIENLTQKMLSLEQIDHELIKEISELFASRWLEIIDTSLDYTRLVEGPNKSWIALAQYLEGAGLIDLTPASYYKLLIPSLTHEVDFITREKLTVYPLTHYILSEQGDELVFLPNCVNNFKYRRTFYNCNHTIVKPFTAVEKERIKHSLPQFVHYFNAAEEERHDVPVSRKTVMEVKKLVEGTLYPEGLYLGNDITAPQLQCAENSYRDFLKYLNGLPEEERVRLLNQSILFEGRKVTFLEVLEQVLDKGECLVVNAQYFLKFVLDHDPFMRFPVEWEHKVRVDALRLQSAKKVYSDYDQISFEEAIKRILILCVSVMTHTFKYLPLTGVSLTLWDCANTITKTGSDIMQLIKKAIMTGNFSQARFIYASLLESIIKPAFVNDGYRVALLRYPDTIAWLGKIIDESLFKQATITCFEPDTLLTVLWSYKEKNNRITPQMELFLEEIILTLLQEQNDYLKWIRINIKFSEFLRDISKEEGEEILGQLRLKVEPIPPATLVKIISEFLIHRVASQIARPSKSFVLFKDTSVNSNLYQEVVKRLQQELEAFHLSEQEWYQLPTILEKIAKTTLVNYEISMLPKYFNKFTANIPFLENSQDNDEFYFSSSALPAAM
;
A
#
# COMPACT_ATOMS: atom_id res chain seq x y z
N MET A 1 60.14 -21.15 50.28
CA MET A 1 60.06 -22.62 50.42
C MET A 1 59.88 -23.20 49.03
N LYS A 2 60.83 -24.02 48.56
CA LYS A 2 60.78 -24.70 47.26
C LYS A 2 59.71 -25.80 47.32
N GLN A 3 58.68 -25.72 46.49
CA GLN A 3 57.78 -26.85 46.24
C GLN A 3 58.47 -27.85 45.29
N PRO A 4 58.30 -29.16 45.50
CA PRO A 4 59.03 -30.18 44.78
C PRO A 4 58.43 -30.36 43.38
N VAL A 5 59.30 -30.28 42.37
CA VAL A 5 59.04 -30.81 41.03
C VAL A 5 59.00 -32.33 41.15
N TYR A 6 57.79 -32.91 41.16
CA TYR A 6 57.65 -34.35 40.92
C TYR A 6 57.87 -34.59 39.43
N GLY A 7 59.09 -34.98 39.06
CA GLY A 7 59.35 -35.72 37.84
C GLY A 7 58.79 -37.13 38.00
N ILE A 8 57.52 -37.31 37.64
CA ILE A 8 56.92 -38.61 37.35
C ILE A 8 56.40 -38.51 35.91
N VAL A 9 57.25 -38.87 34.94
CA VAL A 9 56.77 -39.33 33.64
C VAL A 9 56.34 -40.77 33.88
N GLY A 10 55.16 -40.95 34.47
CA GLY A 10 54.63 -42.23 34.90
C GLY A 10 53.19 -42.36 34.45
N CYS A 11 52.88 -43.49 33.82
CA CYS A 11 51.57 -43.84 33.30
C CYS A 11 50.47 -43.51 34.32
N MET A 12 49.35 -42.95 33.84
CA MET A 12 48.18 -42.76 34.67
C MET A 12 47.68 -44.14 35.12
N SER A 13 47.76 -44.42 36.42
CA SER A 13 47.26 -45.66 36.99
C SER A 13 45.79 -45.51 37.40
N VAL A 14 45.09 -46.63 37.52
CA VAL A 14 43.72 -46.71 38.06
C VAL A 14 43.62 -45.98 39.40
N ARG A 15 44.67 -45.99 40.22
CA ARG A 15 44.76 -45.22 41.45
C ARG A 15 44.48 -43.72 41.28
N CYS A 16 45.02 -43.07 40.24
CA CYS A 16 44.77 -41.65 39.99
C CYS A 16 43.29 -41.37 39.69
N LEU A 17 42.62 -42.27 38.96
CA LEU A 17 41.18 -42.19 38.73
C LEU A 17 40.37 -42.42 40.01
N GLN A 18 40.75 -43.41 40.83
CA GLN A 18 40.05 -43.65 42.09
C GLN A 18 40.24 -42.50 43.09
N GLU A 19 41.40 -41.85 43.11
CA GLU A 19 41.64 -40.62 43.88
C GLU A 19 40.77 -39.45 43.37
N PHE A 20 40.62 -39.31 42.05
CA PHE A 20 39.71 -38.33 41.44
C PHE A 20 38.24 -38.62 41.77
N ILE A 21 37.79 -39.87 41.63
CA ILE A 21 36.43 -40.32 42.00
C ILE A 21 36.16 -40.01 43.47
N HIS A 22 37.11 -40.35 44.34
CA HIS A 22 36.98 -40.06 45.77
C HIS A 22 36.87 -38.55 46.02
N SER A 23 37.72 -37.73 45.40
CA SER A 23 37.68 -36.27 45.54
C SER A 23 36.35 -35.67 45.06
N LEU A 24 35.82 -36.14 43.92
CA LEU A 24 34.51 -35.74 43.43
C LEU A 24 33.36 -36.19 44.36
N SER A 25 33.42 -37.42 44.88
CA SER A 25 32.39 -37.95 45.79
C SER A 25 32.27 -37.14 47.08
N LEU A 26 33.38 -36.61 47.60
CA LEU A 26 33.37 -35.71 48.76
C LEU A 26 32.67 -34.36 48.46
N ARG A 27 32.49 -34.03 47.19
CA ARG A 27 31.88 -32.79 46.71
C ARG A 27 30.53 -33.01 46.03
N GLU A 28 29.92 -34.18 46.18
CA GLU A 28 28.70 -34.59 45.46
C GLU A 28 27.59 -33.52 45.51
N ALA A 29 27.38 -32.90 46.69
CA ALA A 29 26.36 -31.86 46.89
C ALA A 29 26.59 -30.55 46.09
N SER A 30 27.80 -30.34 45.56
CA SER A 30 28.18 -29.15 44.80
C SER A 30 28.33 -29.39 43.29
N LEU A 31 28.28 -30.65 42.85
CA LEU A 31 28.39 -31.02 41.45
C LEU A 31 27.11 -30.68 40.68
N ASN A 32 27.26 -30.31 39.40
CA ASN A 32 26.11 -30.23 38.51
C ASN A 32 25.59 -31.65 38.18
N SER A 33 24.37 -31.72 37.62
CA SER A 33 23.69 -32.99 37.36
C SER A 33 24.47 -33.92 36.42
N GLU A 34 25.20 -33.37 35.45
CA GLU A 34 25.98 -34.14 34.50
C GLU A 34 27.26 -34.69 35.14
N ASP A 35 27.94 -33.90 35.96
CA ASP A 35 29.12 -34.33 36.71
C ASP A 35 28.76 -35.45 37.71
N LEU A 36 27.55 -35.46 38.26
CA LEU A 36 27.03 -36.59 39.05
C LEU A 36 26.86 -37.86 38.21
N VAL A 37 26.32 -37.75 37.00
CA VAL A 37 26.18 -38.89 36.08
C VAL A 37 27.56 -39.44 35.72
N PHE A 38 28.54 -38.57 35.44
CA PHE A 38 29.90 -38.99 35.17
C PHE A 38 30.56 -39.63 36.38
N LEU A 39 30.37 -39.07 37.59
CA LEU A 39 30.85 -39.67 38.83
C LEU A 39 30.33 -41.10 39.00
N ARG A 40 29.02 -41.34 38.85
CA ARG A 40 28.44 -42.69 38.94
C ARG A 40 28.99 -43.63 37.88
N SER A 41 29.15 -43.14 36.65
CA SER A 41 29.73 -43.93 35.55
C SER A 41 31.20 -44.29 35.82
N PHE A 42 31.96 -43.39 36.44
CA PHE A 42 33.32 -43.66 36.89
C PHE A 42 33.38 -44.65 38.05
N GLU A 43 32.50 -44.51 39.04
CA GLU A 43 32.39 -45.44 40.17
C GLU A 43 32.12 -46.87 39.69
N GLU A 44 31.17 -47.04 38.77
CA GLU A 44 30.82 -48.34 38.18
C GLU A 44 32.01 -48.95 37.42
N LYS A 45 32.71 -48.14 36.62
CA LYS A 45 33.74 -48.63 35.69
C LYS A 45 35.11 -48.86 36.34
N PHE A 46 35.52 -48.00 37.28
CA PHE A 46 36.90 -47.96 37.76
C PHE A 46 37.10 -48.37 39.22
N SER A 47 36.05 -48.41 40.06
CA SER A 47 36.22 -48.68 41.50
C SER A 47 36.64 -50.11 41.83
N SER A 48 36.36 -51.07 40.96
CA SER A 48 36.70 -52.49 41.16
C SER A 48 38.04 -52.91 40.53
N LEU A 49 38.71 -51.99 39.84
CA LEU A 49 39.96 -52.25 39.15
C LEU A 49 41.16 -52.15 40.12
N ASP A 50 42.22 -52.91 39.82
CA ASP A 50 43.45 -52.90 40.61
C ASP A 50 44.18 -51.55 40.54
N LEU A 51 44.55 -51.01 41.70
CA LEU A 51 45.10 -49.65 41.89
C LEU A 51 46.37 -49.41 41.06
N GLU A 52 47.25 -50.40 40.99
CA GLU A 52 48.56 -50.31 40.34
C GLU A 52 48.49 -50.60 38.83
N ARG A 53 47.30 -50.92 38.31
CA ARG A 53 47.09 -51.17 36.88
C ARG A 53 47.15 -49.88 36.07
N GLU A 54 47.82 -49.92 34.92
CA GLU A 54 47.75 -48.86 33.93
C GLU A 54 46.40 -48.85 33.21
N LEU A 55 46.00 -47.68 32.71
CA LEU A 55 44.79 -47.54 31.89
C LEU A 55 45.00 -48.14 30.51
N SER A 56 44.04 -48.93 30.06
CA SER A 56 43.99 -49.43 28.69
C SER A 56 43.59 -48.33 27.71
N GLU A 57 43.92 -48.50 26.43
CA GLU A 57 43.56 -47.55 25.37
C GLU A 57 42.03 -47.31 25.28
N SER A 58 41.22 -48.34 25.52
CA SER A 58 39.75 -48.21 25.53
C SER A 58 39.24 -47.39 26.72
N GLU A 59 39.96 -47.38 27.84
CA GLU A 59 39.65 -46.55 29.00
C GLU A 59 40.08 -45.11 28.80
N ILE A 60 41.24 -44.88 28.18
CA ILE A 60 41.69 -43.56 27.75
C ILE A 60 40.66 -42.94 26.78
N ASN A 61 40.25 -43.68 25.75
CA ASN A 61 39.22 -43.23 24.80
C ASN A 61 37.88 -42.95 25.49
N TYR A 62 37.53 -43.75 26.49
CA TYR A 62 36.33 -43.49 27.31
C TYR A 62 36.45 -42.19 28.10
N LEU A 63 37.60 -41.91 28.73
CA LEU A 63 37.83 -40.64 29.44
C LEU A 63 37.75 -39.44 28.49
N GLU A 64 38.37 -39.52 27.31
CA GLU A 64 38.27 -38.47 26.29
C GLU A 64 36.81 -38.25 25.86
N THR A 65 36.01 -39.31 25.74
CA THR A 65 34.57 -39.22 25.46
C THR A 65 33.82 -38.53 26.60
N ILE A 66 34.18 -38.79 27.87
CA ILE A 66 33.58 -38.10 29.02
C ILE A 66 33.94 -36.62 29.01
N PHE A 67 35.19 -36.24 28.74
CA PHE A 67 35.58 -34.83 28.61
C PHE A 67 34.83 -34.12 27.48
N ALA A 68 34.63 -34.78 26.33
CA ALA A 68 33.85 -34.22 25.22
C ALA A 68 32.38 -33.99 25.60
N ARG A 69 31.76 -34.96 26.28
CA ARG A 69 30.39 -34.83 26.78
C ARG A 69 30.28 -33.75 27.85
N ARG A 70 31.24 -33.70 28.77
CA ARG A 70 31.28 -32.68 29.82
C ARG A 70 31.39 -31.30 29.20
N TRP A 71 32.34 -31.08 28.29
CA TRP A 71 32.52 -29.80 27.62
C TRP A 71 31.22 -29.27 26.97
N HIS A 72 30.50 -30.14 26.25
CA HIS A 72 29.21 -29.80 25.66
C HIS A 72 28.17 -29.32 26.67
N ASN A 73 28.26 -29.80 27.91
CA ASN A 73 27.32 -29.49 28.99
C ASN A 73 27.74 -28.30 29.87
N ILE A 74 29.03 -27.96 29.89
CA ILE A 74 29.57 -26.91 30.78
C ILE A 74 29.96 -25.62 30.06
N ILE A 75 30.07 -25.63 28.73
CA ILE A 75 30.34 -24.41 27.94
C ILE A 75 29.31 -23.32 28.28
N ASP A 76 29.77 -22.08 28.47
CA ASP A 76 28.94 -20.92 28.83
C ASP A 76 28.24 -21.03 30.22
N THR A 77 28.62 -22.02 31.04
CA THR A 77 28.15 -22.15 32.43
C THR A 77 29.21 -21.68 33.42
N LYS A 78 28.86 -21.58 34.70
CA LYS A 78 29.83 -21.29 35.78
C LYS A 78 30.98 -22.30 35.89
N ASP A 79 30.81 -23.50 35.34
CA ASP A 79 31.78 -24.60 35.38
C ASP A 79 32.67 -24.65 34.12
N ASP A 80 32.53 -23.66 33.21
CA ASP A 80 33.32 -23.52 31.99
C ASP A 80 34.82 -23.40 32.32
N TYR A 81 35.65 -24.23 31.70
CA TYR A 81 37.11 -24.25 31.93
C TYR A 81 37.79 -22.91 31.64
N THR A 82 37.22 -22.09 30.77
CA THR A 82 37.72 -20.74 30.48
C THR A 82 37.37 -19.71 31.56
N LEU A 83 36.38 -19.99 32.40
CA LEU A 83 35.97 -19.11 33.52
C LEU A 83 36.61 -19.53 34.85
N LEU A 84 37.03 -20.79 34.97
CA LEU A 84 37.67 -21.32 36.18
C LEU A 84 39.12 -20.85 36.30
N SER A 85 39.46 -20.27 37.45
CA SER A 85 40.86 -19.99 37.77
C SER A 85 41.59 -21.29 38.11
N THR A 86 42.68 -21.56 37.41
CA THR A 86 43.59 -22.68 37.67
C THR A 86 44.23 -22.66 39.06
N THR A 87 44.14 -21.54 39.78
CA THR A 87 44.57 -21.40 41.18
C THR A 87 43.63 -22.10 42.17
N LYS A 88 42.36 -22.35 41.82
CA LYS A 88 41.50 -23.27 42.54
C LYS A 88 41.77 -24.67 42.01
N ARG A 89 42.14 -25.61 42.88
CA ARG A 89 42.28 -27.04 42.53
C ARG A 89 40.92 -27.58 42.06
N ASP A 90 40.67 -27.47 40.77
CA ASP A 90 39.57 -28.13 40.08
C ASP A 90 40.00 -29.57 39.74
N GLU A 91 39.25 -30.53 40.25
CA GLU A 91 39.51 -31.96 40.06
C GLU A 91 39.56 -32.37 38.59
N TRP A 92 38.70 -31.81 37.74
CA TRP A 92 38.64 -32.14 36.31
C TRP A 92 39.87 -31.62 35.57
N VAL A 93 40.37 -30.43 35.92
CA VAL A 93 41.61 -29.89 35.36
C VAL A 93 42.81 -30.76 35.77
N LEU A 94 42.89 -31.20 37.03
CA LEU A 94 43.96 -32.10 37.50
C LEU A 94 43.93 -33.46 36.78
N LEU A 95 42.73 -33.99 36.55
CA LEU A 95 42.55 -35.21 35.75
C LEU A 95 43.00 -34.98 34.30
N GLY A 96 42.64 -33.85 33.70
CA GLY A 96 43.05 -33.47 32.35
C GLY A 96 44.56 -33.33 32.20
N ILE A 97 45.26 -32.75 33.20
CA ILE A 97 46.74 -32.65 33.22
C ILE A 97 47.38 -34.04 33.20
N SER A 98 46.83 -34.96 34.00
CA SER A 98 47.30 -36.34 34.07
C SER A 98 47.09 -37.06 32.73
N LEU A 99 45.92 -36.88 32.11
CA LEU A 99 45.59 -37.45 30.80
C LEU A 99 46.43 -36.83 29.67
N SER A 100 46.75 -35.53 29.74
CA SER A 100 47.56 -34.80 28.77
C SER A 100 48.99 -35.31 28.77
N SER A 101 49.54 -35.54 29.96
CA SER A 101 50.87 -36.14 30.13
C SER A 101 50.93 -37.56 29.58
N LEU A 102 49.87 -38.36 29.79
CA LEU A 102 49.77 -39.74 29.30
C LEU A 102 49.62 -39.83 27.77
N THR A 103 48.70 -39.05 27.20
CA THR A 103 48.37 -39.10 25.76
C THR A 103 49.30 -38.27 24.88
N LYS A 104 50.16 -37.43 25.49
CA LYS A 104 50.98 -36.41 24.81
C LYS A 104 50.16 -35.43 23.97
N LYS A 105 48.87 -35.25 24.30
CA LYS A 105 48.00 -34.23 23.71
C LYS A 105 48.06 -32.93 24.53
N PRO A 106 47.98 -31.74 23.92
CA PRO A 106 47.91 -30.48 24.65
C PRO A 106 46.75 -30.49 25.65
N LEU A 107 46.94 -29.98 26.86
CA LEU A 107 45.90 -29.94 27.90
C LEU A 107 44.59 -29.32 27.40
N ALA A 108 44.69 -28.23 26.64
CA ALA A 108 43.54 -27.55 26.04
C ALA A 108 42.69 -28.49 25.17
N THR A 109 43.32 -29.38 24.40
CA THR A 109 42.61 -30.35 23.54
C THR A 109 41.93 -31.49 24.29
N ILE A 110 42.30 -31.71 25.56
CA ILE A 110 41.62 -32.66 26.45
C ILE A 110 40.42 -32.00 27.12
N LEU A 111 40.63 -30.83 27.71
CA LEU A 111 39.56 -30.11 28.41
C LEU A 111 38.49 -29.59 27.44
N ILE A 112 38.90 -29.15 26.25
CA ILE A 112 38.04 -28.61 25.21
C ILE A 112 38.29 -29.43 23.92
N PRO A 113 37.64 -30.60 23.78
CA PRO A 113 37.89 -31.46 22.63
C PRO A 113 37.55 -30.79 21.30
N GLY A 114 38.48 -30.89 20.35
CA GLY A 114 38.35 -30.27 19.02
C GLY A 114 38.85 -28.83 18.94
N VAL A 115 39.40 -28.28 20.03
CA VAL A 115 39.86 -26.88 20.05
C VAL A 115 41.06 -26.63 19.13
N GLN A 116 41.07 -25.46 18.49
CA GLN A 116 42.14 -24.95 17.64
C GLN A 116 42.58 -23.55 18.08
N ALA A 117 43.85 -23.22 17.91
CA ALA A 117 44.35 -21.88 18.23
C ALA A 117 43.95 -20.86 17.13
N ALA A 118 43.45 -19.69 17.54
CA ALA A 118 43.08 -18.61 16.62
C ALA A 118 44.26 -17.99 15.87
N SER A 119 45.46 -18.05 16.45
CA SER A 119 46.68 -17.51 15.85
C SER A 119 47.86 -18.46 16.07
N PRO A 120 48.89 -18.41 15.21
CA PRO A 120 50.12 -19.17 15.41
C PRO A 120 50.86 -18.80 16.70
N GLU A 121 50.59 -17.61 17.26
CA GLU A 121 51.21 -17.10 18.49
C GLU A 121 50.65 -17.79 19.75
N LEU A 122 49.44 -18.36 19.67
CA LEU A 122 48.81 -19.08 20.77
C LEU A 122 49.18 -20.58 20.71
N ASP A 123 50.30 -20.96 21.33
CA ASP A 123 50.73 -22.35 21.39
C ASP A 123 49.92 -23.15 22.43
N LEU A 124 49.03 -24.04 21.96
CA LEU A 124 48.19 -24.89 22.80
C LEU A 124 48.99 -25.77 23.79
N ASN A 125 50.26 -26.08 23.49
CA ASN A 125 51.12 -26.88 24.39
C ASN A 125 51.61 -26.09 25.60
N SER A 126 51.64 -24.76 25.49
CA SER A 126 52.15 -23.86 26.54
C SER A 126 51.07 -23.40 27.52
N ILE A 127 49.79 -23.66 27.21
CA ILE A 127 48.64 -23.19 27.98
C ILE A 127 48.55 -23.96 29.29
N THR A 128 48.83 -23.27 30.38
CA THR A 128 48.68 -23.77 31.75
C THR A 128 47.61 -23.01 32.53
N ASP A 129 47.18 -21.85 32.02
CA ASP A 129 46.08 -21.06 32.57
C ASP A 129 45.06 -20.70 31.48
N PHE A 130 43.79 -20.98 31.75
CA PHE A 130 42.68 -20.77 30.81
C PHE A 130 41.93 -19.46 31.08
N THR A 131 42.28 -18.73 32.15
CA THR A 131 41.58 -17.49 32.52
C THR A 131 41.72 -16.39 31.47
N ASP A 132 42.86 -16.31 30.77
CA ASP A 132 43.08 -15.36 29.66
C ASP A 132 42.44 -15.81 28.33
N LEU A 133 41.81 -16.98 28.27
CA LEU A 133 41.38 -17.57 27.00
C LEU A 133 39.86 -17.58 26.86
N TYR A 134 39.32 -17.25 25.70
CA TYR A 134 37.89 -17.41 25.40
C TYR A 134 37.70 -18.21 24.12
N ILE A 135 36.52 -18.83 23.99
CA ILE A 135 36.18 -19.65 22.82
C ILE A 135 35.32 -18.83 21.87
N GLY A 136 35.61 -18.97 20.58
CA GLY A 136 34.93 -18.28 19.50
C GLY A 136 33.49 -18.76 19.28
N ASN A 137 32.75 -18.05 18.44
CA ASN A 137 31.35 -18.38 18.14
C ASN A 137 31.13 -19.80 17.56
N ASP A 138 32.17 -20.41 17.00
CA ASP A 138 32.16 -21.79 16.47
C ASP A 138 32.35 -22.87 17.56
N ASP A 139 32.50 -22.48 18.82
CA ASP A 139 32.71 -23.35 19.97
C ASP A 139 33.99 -24.21 19.88
N GLN A 140 34.91 -23.88 18.96
CA GLN A 140 36.11 -24.66 18.66
C GLN A 140 37.39 -23.81 18.57
N THR A 141 37.30 -22.51 18.30
CA THR A 141 38.48 -21.66 18.15
C THR A 141 38.82 -20.96 19.47
N LEU A 142 40.05 -21.08 19.96
CA LEU A 142 40.52 -20.47 21.21
C LEU A 142 41.27 -19.16 20.93
N TYR A 143 40.90 -18.11 21.64
CA TYR A 143 41.45 -16.76 21.52
C TYR A 143 41.99 -16.29 22.87
N SER A 144 42.98 -15.38 22.86
CA SER A 144 43.46 -14.69 24.07
C SER A 144 42.76 -13.34 24.25
N VAL A 145 42.24 -13.10 25.45
CA VAL A 145 41.66 -11.83 25.90
C VAL A 145 42.73 -10.75 25.93
N THR A 146 43.95 -11.06 26.40
CA THR A 146 45.08 -10.12 26.38
C THR A 146 45.47 -9.73 24.97
N SER A 147 45.61 -10.69 24.04
CA SER A 147 45.90 -10.39 22.64
C SER A 147 44.77 -9.57 21.99
N LEU A 148 43.51 -9.88 22.32
CA LEU A 148 42.36 -9.09 21.88
C LEU A 148 42.44 -7.65 22.38
N MET A 149 42.72 -7.45 23.67
CA MET A 149 42.83 -6.12 24.27
C MET A 149 43.96 -5.31 23.65
N GLN A 150 45.15 -5.91 23.47
CA GLN A 150 46.28 -5.24 22.84
C GLN A 150 45.94 -4.80 21.42
N LYS A 151 45.24 -5.63 20.64
CA LYS A 151 44.76 -5.27 19.30
C LYS A 151 43.76 -4.12 19.35
N LEU A 152 42.77 -4.17 20.24
CA LEU A 152 41.78 -3.10 20.41
C LEU A 152 42.43 -1.76 20.80
N GLN A 153 43.45 -1.79 21.66
CA GLN A 153 44.19 -0.60 22.12
C GLN A 153 45.12 0.00 21.05
N GLN A 154 45.78 -0.85 20.25
CA GLN A 154 46.68 -0.39 19.19
C GLN A 154 45.95 0.27 18.02
N SER A 155 44.63 0.08 17.90
CA SER A 155 43.86 0.49 16.73
C SER A 155 42.53 1.19 17.05
N THR A 156 42.49 2.06 18.08
CA THR A 156 41.30 2.88 18.35
C THR A 156 40.86 3.74 17.15
N GLN A 157 41.77 4.07 16.23
CA GLN A 157 41.48 4.75 14.95
C GLN A 157 41.44 3.84 13.71
N ALA A 158 41.83 2.56 13.77
CA ALA A 158 41.85 1.68 12.59
C ALA A 158 40.68 0.67 12.54
N PHE A 159 39.94 0.48 13.65
CA PHE A 159 38.69 -0.27 13.64
C PHE A 159 37.58 0.39 12.79
N THR A 160 37.70 1.69 12.50
CA THR A 160 36.78 2.46 11.66
C THR A 160 37.04 2.35 10.16
N ALA A 161 38.20 1.83 9.74
CA ALA A 161 38.55 1.73 8.32
C ALA A 161 38.51 0.30 7.76
N HIS A 162 38.81 -0.72 8.58
CA HIS A 162 38.92 -2.10 8.09
C HIS A 162 38.30 -3.19 8.94
N GLY A 163 37.75 -2.91 10.14
CA GLY A 163 36.75 -3.76 10.78
C GLY A 163 37.08 -5.24 11.10
N LYS A 164 38.27 -5.70 10.78
CA LYS A 164 38.60 -7.11 10.62
C LYS A 164 39.89 -7.39 11.38
N PHE A 165 39.88 -8.43 12.22
CA PHE A 165 41.15 -9.08 12.60
C PHE A 165 41.86 -9.57 11.32
N GLU A 166 43.16 -9.84 11.38
CA GLU A 166 43.81 -10.66 10.34
C GLU A 166 42.98 -11.95 10.18
N GLY A 167 42.28 -12.09 9.04
CA GLY A 167 41.30 -13.15 8.79
C GLY A 167 39.83 -12.74 8.69
N GLY A 168 39.45 -11.47 8.91
CA GLY A 168 38.13 -10.98 8.49
C GLY A 168 36.95 -11.19 9.44
N LYS A 169 37.15 -11.78 10.63
CA LYS A 169 36.06 -12.19 11.55
C LYS A 169 35.69 -11.06 12.52
N LEU A 170 34.42 -10.94 12.87
CA LEU A 170 33.86 -9.97 13.82
C LEU A 170 33.73 -10.57 15.22
N ILE A 171 33.78 -9.76 16.28
CA ILE A 171 33.47 -10.23 17.63
C ILE A 171 31.95 -10.30 17.78
N THR A 172 31.43 -11.50 17.97
CA THR A 172 30.00 -11.78 18.11
C THR A 172 29.48 -11.45 19.51
N VAL A 173 28.16 -11.30 19.65
CA VAL A 173 27.49 -11.12 20.96
C VAL A 173 27.81 -12.28 21.92
N LYS A 174 27.87 -13.52 21.40
CA LYS A 174 28.21 -14.73 22.17
C LYS A 174 29.63 -14.67 22.72
N GLU A 175 30.60 -14.24 21.91
CA GLU A 175 32.00 -14.06 22.35
C GLU A 175 32.12 -12.95 23.39
N LEU A 176 31.40 -11.83 23.21
CA LEU A 176 31.37 -10.75 24.19
C LEU A 176 30.75 -11.18 25.52
N ALA A 177 29.73 -12.04 25.51
CA ALA A 177 29.14 -12.61 26.72
C ALA A 177 30.17 -13.45 27.50
N ARG A 178 30.92 -14.31 26.79
CA ARG A 178 32.02 -15.10 27.38
C ARG A 178 33.08 -14.21 28.01
N ILE A 179 33.43 -13.12 27.33
CA ILE A 179 34.44 -12.18 27.83
C ILE A 179 33.91 -11.41 29.06
N ARG A 180 32.64 -10.95 29.05
CA ARG A 180 32.01 -10.25 30.19
C ARG A 180 32.01 -11.10 31.46
N ASN A 181 31.77 -12.41 31.33
CA ASN A 181 31.70 -13.33 32.45
C ASN A 181 33.06 -13.64 33.10
N LYS A 182 34.17 -13.21 32.50
CA LYS A 182 35.51 -13.34 33.06
C LYS A 182 35.77 -12.26 34.12
N GLN A 183 35.26 -12.48 35.33
CA GLN A 183 35.44 -11.56 36.46
C GLN A 183 36.90 -11.44 36.94
N GLN A 184 37.79 -12.37 36.58
CA GLN A 184 39.18 -12.47 37.08
C GLN A 184 40.27 -12.50 35.99
N ALA A 185 39.91 -12.37 34.70
CA ALA A 185 40.92 -12.43 33.64
C ALA A 185 41.82 -11.19 33.66
N ALA A 186 43.13 -11.44 33.81
CA ALA A 186 44.27 -10.55 33.65
C ALA A 186 44.02 -9.06 33.95
N SER A 187 44.42 -8.61 35.15
CA SER A 187 44.77 -7.21 35.36
C SER A 187 45.83 -6.84 34.32
N ALA A 188 45.53 -5.95 33.38
CA ALA A 188 46.55 -5.44 32.48
C ALA A 188 47.69 -4.86 33.34
N PRO A 189 48.97 -5.18 33.09
CA PRO A 189 50.06 -4.82 33.99
C PRO A 189 50.26 -3.30 34.19
N ALA A 190 49.53 -2.46 33.45
CA ALA A 190 49.59 -1.00 33.54
C ALA A 190 48.32 -0.33 34.15
N VAL A 191 47.18 -1.01 34.25
CA VAL A 191 45.92 -0.40 34.73
C VAL A 191 45.10 -1.43 35.52
N ASN A 192 44.76 -1.13 36.78
CA ASN A 192 43.99 -1.99 37.69
C ASN A 192 42.50 -2.20 37.29
N SER A 193 42.14 -2.12 36.00
CA SER A 193 40.78 -2.38 35.50
C SER A 193 40.71 -3.73 34.76
N ASN A 194 39.60 -4.45 34.93
CA ASN A 194 39.33 -5.67 34.17
C ASN A 194 39.04 -5.32 32.68
N PHE A 195 39.13 -6.31 31.78
CA PHE A 195 38.91 -6.11 30.35
C PHE A 195 37.61 -5.35 30.06
N TRP A 196 36.52 -5.76 30.72
CA TRP A 196 35.17 -5.26 30.45
C TRP A 196 35.02 -3.77 30.81
N ASP A 197 35.58 -3.36 31.94
CA ASP A 197 35.58 -1.96 32.36
C ASP A 197 36.32 -1.09 31.35
N ASN A 198 37.46 -1.57 30.83
CA ASN A 198 38.20 -0.85 29.81
C ASN A 198 37.43 -0.81 28.47
N PHE A 199 36.85 -1.95 28.08
CA PHE A 199 36.03 -2.06 26.87
C PHE A 199 34.86 -1.09 26.87
N ILE A 200 34.11 -1.00 27.96
CA ILE A 200 32.97 -0.09 28.09
C ILE A 200 33.40 1.38 28.22
N LYS A 201 34.50 1.69 28.91
CA LYS A 201 34.90 3.09 29.19
C LYS A 201 35.76 3.73 28.11
N GLU A 202 36.59 2.97 27.40
CA GLU A 202 37.56 3.51 26.45
C GLU A 202 37.27 3.09 25.01
N ILE A 203 36.82 1.85 24.79
CA ILE A 203 36.69 1.28 23.43
C ILE A 203 35.31 1.58 22.82
N ILE A 204 34.22 1.20 23.49
CA ILE A 204 32.86 1.41 22.99
C ILE A 204 32.53 2.88 22.66
N PRO A 205 32.91 3.88 23.48
CA PRO A 205 32.66 5.29 23.15
C PRO A 205 33.36 5.73 21.87
N ALA A 206 34.53 5.16 21.55
CA ALA A 206 35.28 5.47 20.33
C ALA A 206 34.63 4.90 19.05
N TRP A 207 33.67 3.98 19.19
CA TRP A 207 32.91 3.40 18.07
C TRP A 207 31.66 4.19 17.70
N GLN A 208 31.35 5.26 18.44
CA GLN A 208 30.18 6.11 18.16
C GLN A 208 30.23 6.69 16.75
N SER A 209 29.18 6.42 15.99
CA SER A 209 28.98 6.95 14.63
C SER A 209 27.60 7.59 14.52
N ASN A 210 27.52 8.64 13.70
CA ASN A 210 26.26 9.31 13.37
C ASN A 210 25.44 8.53 12.33
N SER A 211 26.01 7.51 11.69
CA SER A 211 25.36 6.73 10.64
C SER A 211 25.14 5.29 11.09
N ILE A 212 23.95 5.00 11.61
CA ILE A 212 23.50 3.64 11.91
C ILE A 212 22.62 3.17 10.75
N LYS A 213 22.87 1.97 10.22
CA LYS A 213 22.00 1.37 9.21
C LYS A 213 20.59 1.15 9.75
N SER A 214 19.60 1.68 9.04
CA SER A 214 18.19 1.57 9.42
C SER A 214 17.71 0.13 9.47
N GLU A 215 18.27 -0.76 8.65
CA GLU A 215 17.92 -2.17 8.59
C GLU A 215 18.26 -2.90 9.89
N LEU A 216 19.39 -2.56 10.53
CA LEU A 216 19.80 -3.12 11.82
C LEU A 216 18.84 -2.70 12.95
N LEU A 217 18.44 -1.43 12.96
CA LEU A 217 17.47 -0.92 13.93
C LEU A 217 16.09 -1.55 13.74
N LEU A 218 15.67 -1.76 12.49
CA LEU A 218 14.42 -2.46 12.17
C LEU A 218 14.42 -3.89 12.69
N ALA A 219 15.45 -4.67 12.35
CA ALA A 219 15.58 -6.05 12.80
C ALA A 219 15.66 -6.14 14.34
N TRP A 220 16.30 -5.16 14.98
CA TRP A 220 16.34 -5.08 16.44
C TRP A 220 14.97 -4.78 17.07
N CYS A 221 14.20 -3.87 16.49
CA CYS A 221 12.84 -3.60 16.96
C CYS A 221 11.95 -4.85 16.90
N GLU A 222 12.09 -5.69 15.87
CA GLU A 222 11.36 -6.96 15.78
C GLU A 222 11.68 -7.91 16.94
N VAL A 223 12.95 -7.96 17.37
CA VAL A 223 13.35 -8.71 18.56
C VAL A 223 12.73 -8.14 19.84
N ILE A 224 12.74 -6.81 19.99
CA ILE A 224 12.13 -6.15 21.15
C ILE A 224 10.62 -6.44 21.20
N TYR A 225 9.93 -6.42 20.05
CA TYR A 225 8.51 -6.79 20.00
C TYR A 225 8.28 -8.26 20.35
N ALA A 226 9.12 -9.16 19.84
CA ALA A 226 9.04 -10.57 20.22
C ALA A 226 9.22 -10.74 21.74
N PHE A 227 10.06 -9.94 22.41
CA PHE A 227 10.20 -9.95 23.87
C PHE A 227 8.89 -9.59 24.56
N PHE A 228 8.29 -8.45 24.21
CA PHE A 228 7.06 -7.96 24.86
C PHE A 228 5.85 -8.85 24.56
N ASP A 229 5.72 -9.38 23.34
CA ASP A 229 4.68 -10.36 23.00
C ASP A 229 4.81 -11.66 23.84
N CYS A 230 6.05 -12.05 24.18
CA CYS A 230 6.33 -13.22 25.03
C CYS A 230 6.13 -12.95 26.52
N GLU A 231 6.38 -11.72 26.99
CA GLU A 231 6.20 -11.32 28.39
C GLU A 231 4.74 -11.49 28.84
N GLU A 232 3.78 -11.16 27.97
CA GLU A 232 2.34 -11.36 28.24
C GLU A 232 1.96 -12.84 28.42
N THR A 233 2.63 -13.73 27.70
CA THR A 233 2.33 -15.17 27.68
C THR A 233 3.21 -16.00 28.61
N ASN A 234 4.28 -15.39 29.15
CA ASN A 234 5.36 -16.05 29.88
C ASN A 234 6.05 -17.20 29.10
N ASP A 235 6.02 -17.13 27.76
CA ASP A 235 6.70 -18.08 26.86
C ASP A 235 7.70 -17.36 25.96
N PHE A 236 8.97 -17.36 26.36
CA PHE A 236 10.06 -16.69 25.66
C PHE A 236 10.66 -17.48 24.49
N THR A 237 10.03 -18.57 24.04
CA THR A 237 10.58 -19.39 22.95
C THR A 237 10.69 -18.59 21.65
N LYS A 238 9.66 -17.78 21.32
CA LYS A 238 9.67 -16.93 20.13
C LYS A 238 10.72 -15.82 20.22
N PHE A 239 10.84 -15.17 21.38
CA PHE A 239 11.89 -14.18 21.63
C PHE A 239 13.28 -14.76 21.43
N LYS A 240 13.57 -15.94 22.01
CA LYS A 240 14.88 -16.59 21.88
C LYS A 240 15.22 -16.92 20.42
N LEU A 241 14.23 -17.35 19.63
CA LEU A 241 14.41 -17.62 18.20
C LEU A 241 14.70 -16.32 17.44
N ALA A 242 13.87 -15.29 17.63
CA ALA A 242 14.04 -13.99 16.98
C ALA A 242 15.39 -13.35 17.32
N PHE A 243 15.79 -13.38 18.60
CA PHE A 243 17.07 -12.86 19.05
C PHE A 243 18.26 -13.63 18.46
N LYS A 244 18.15 -14.95 18.35
CA LYS A 244 19.15 -15.79 17.69
C LYS A 244 19.31 -15.43 16.21
N ASP A 245 18.19 -15.27 15.50
CA ASP A 245 18.19 -14.90 14.08
C ASP A 245 18.77 -13.49 13.88
N PHE A 246 18.45 -12.56 14.77
CA PHE A 246 19.05 -11.24 14.79
C PHE A 246 20.56 -11.27 15.05
N CYS A 247 21.05 -12.10 15.97
CA CYS A 247 22.48 -12.28 16.19
C CYS A 247 23.19 -12.86 14.94
N ASN A 248 22.54 -13.79 14.24
CA ASN A 248 23.06 -14.31 12.96
C ASN A 248 23.10 -13.21 11.89
N TYR A 249 22.08 -12.37 11.84
CA TYR A 249 22.03 -11.22 10.94
C TYR A 249 23.15 -10.22 11.25
N LEU A 250 23.35 -9.85 12.53
CA LEU A 250 24.47 -9.00 12.97
C LEU A 250 25.82 -9.56 12.49
N ASN A 251 26.05 -10.87 12.61
CA ASN A 251 27.29 -11.51 12.19
C ASN A 251 27.53 -11.45 10.67
N SER A 252 26.50 -11.14 9.87
CA SER A 252 26.59 -10.96 8.41
C SER A 252 26.87 -9.51 7.98
N CYS A 253 26.73 -8.54 8.90
CA CYS A 253 26.90 -7.11 8.62
C CYS A 253 28.37 -6.68 8.57
N ALA A 254 28.63 -5.48 8.03
CA ALA A 254 29.97 -4.91 8.07
C ALA A 254 30.34 -4.48 9.50
N ALA A 255 31.63 -4.49 9.80
CA ALA A 255 32.14 -4.20 11.14
C ALA A 255 31.78 -2.81 11.62
N GLU A 256 31.86 -1.85 10.71
CA GLU A 256 31.62 -0.44 10.97
C GLU A 256 30.16 -0.24 11.41
N ASP A 257 29.23 -0.97 10.78
CA ASP A 257 27.80 -0.93 11.13
C ASP A 257 27.54 -1.53 12.51
N ILE A 258 28.19 -2.66 12.82
CA ILE A 258 28.03 -3.35 14.10
C ILE A 258 28.65 -2.55 15.24
N ASN A 259 29.84 -1.98 15.04
CA ASN A 259 30.50 -1.14 16.04
C ASN A 259 29.66 0.10 16.33
N ALA A 260 29.15 0.77 15.27
CA ALA A 260 28.21 1.88 15.41
C ALA A 260 26.96 1.45 16.19
N PHE A 261 26.39 0.28 15.88
CA PHE A 261 25.21 -0.26 16.55
C PHE A 261 25.47 -0.58 18.04
N TYR A 262 26.57 -1.23 18.38
CA TYR A 262 26.96 -1.56 19.76
C TYR A 262 27.21 -0.32 20.61
N SER A 263 27.70 0.76 20.00
CA SER A 263 28.05 2.02 20.66
C SER A 263 26.87 2.94 20.99
N ILE A 264 25.65 2.58 20.60
CA ILE A 264 24.45 3.37 20.92
C ILE A 264 24.30 3.41 22.45
N SER A 265 24.32 4.61 23.02
CA SER A 265 24.27 4.83 24.47
C SER A 265 22.88 5.27 24.94
N PHE A 266 22.51 4.80 26.13
CA PHE A 266 21.25 5.10 26.81
C PHE A 266 21.55 5.55 28.25
N GLU A 267 20.75 6.48 28.77
CA GLU A 267 20.77 6.84 30.20
C GLU A 267 19.78 5.92 30.93
N TYR A 268 20.29 5.07 31.82
CA TYR A 268 19.50 4.13 32.61
C TYR A 268 19.92 4.23 34.08
N GLU A 269 18.98 4.60 34.95
CA GLU A 269 19.23 4.80 36.40
C GLU A 269 20.46 5.69 36.70
N GLN A 270 20.58 6.82 35.99
CA GLN A 270 21.69 7.79 36.09
C GLN A 270 23.07 7.23 35.67
N LYS A 271 23.08 6.12 34.92
CA LYS A 271 24.29 5.56 34.34
C LYS A 271 24.14 5.44 32.84
N THR A 272 25.19 5.81 32.12
CA THR A 272 25.28 5.53 30.69
C THR A 272 25.51 4.03 30.49
N ILE A 273 24.59 3.38 29.79
CA ILE A 273 24.72 2.00 29.32
C ILE A 273 24.75 1.98 27.80
N TYR A 274 25.39 0.98 27.21
CA TYR A 274 25.49 0.82 25.76
C TYR A 274 24.62 -0.32 25.26
N LEU A 275 24.20 -0.27 23.99
CA LEU A 275 23.32 -1.28 23.39
C LEU A 275 23.91 -2.68 23.51
N ILE A 276 25.22 -2.83 23.37
CA ILE A 276 25.88 -4.13 23.56
C ILE A 276 25.60 -4.73 24.94
N GLN A 277 25.51 -3.93 26.01
CA GLN A 277 25.18 -4.43 27.34
C GLN A 277 23.75 -4.96 27.38
N ILE A 278 22.83 -4.31 26.69
CA ILE A 278 21.43 -4.73 26.59
C ILE A 278 21.29 -6.01 25.77
N LEU A 279 22.05 -6.15 24.67
CA LEU A 279 22.12 -7.39 23.89
C LEU A 279 22.63 -8.56 24.73
N LEU A 280 23.62 -8.33 25.60
CA LEU A 280 24.11 -9.35 26.52
C LEU A 280 23.05 -9.70 27.57
N ASP A 281 22.34 -8.71 28.09
CA ASP A 281 21.24 -8.91 29.02
C ASP A 281 20.06 -9.68 28.37
N CYS A 282 19.84 -9.54 27.05
CA CYS A 282 18.91 -10.38 26.28
C CYS A 282 19.33 -11.84 26.22
N LEU A 283 20.63 -12.10 26.07
CA LEU A 283 21.17 -13.46 26.06
C LEU A 283 21.03 -14.11 27.45
N GLU A 284 21.27 -13.33 28.50
CA GLU A 284 21.22 -13.77 29.91
C GLU A 284 19.81 -13.76 30.52
N MET A 285 18.82 -13.14 29.86
CA MET A 285 17.47 -12.90 30.38
C MET A 285 17.49 -12.17 31.74
N SER A 286 18.11 -10.99 31.81
CA SER A 286 18.21 -10.23 33.06
C SER A 286 16.85 -9.83 33.64
N ASN A 287 16.75 -9.75 34.96
CA ASN A 287 15.49 -9.39 35.66
C ASN A 287 15.00 -7.96 35.35
N ASP A 288 15.88 -7.08 34.89
CA ASP A 288 15.59 -5.68 34.54
C ASP A 288 15.52 -5.44 33.03
N LEU A 289 15.56 -6.52 32.22
CA LEU A 289 15.64 -6.45 30.77
C LEU A 289 14.49 -5.65 30.16
N ALA A 290 13.25 -5.90 30.61
CA ALA A 290 12.07 -5.18 30.12
C ALA A 290 12.26 -3.65 30.23
N LYS A 291 12.73 -3.16 31.38
CA LYS A 291 12.98 -1.73 31.61
C LYS A 291 14.05 -1.18 30.66
N LYS A 292 15.13 -1.93 30.43
CA LYS A 292 16.21 -1.53 29.51
C LYS A 292 15.70 -1.47 28.08
N LEU A 293 14.94 -2.47 27.62
CA LEU A 293 14.37 -2.50 26.28
C LEU A 293 13.38 -1.35 26.06
N TYR A 294 12.60 -0.97 27.07
CA TYR A 294 11.78 0.24 27.02
C TYR A 294 12.62 1.52 26.84
N THR A 295 13.74 1.65 27.55
CA THR A 295 14.66 2.78 27.36
C THR A 295 15.21 2.83 25.93
N VAL A 296 15.51 1.67 25.34
CA VAL A 296 15.97 1.58 23.94
C VAL A 296 14.90 2.07 22.99
N LEU A 297 13.66 1.58 23.14
CA LEU A 297 12.55 2.01 22.30
C LEU A 297 12.34 3.52 22.40
N ASP A 298 12.20 4.09 23.61
CA ASP A 298 11.98 5.53 23.78
C ASP A 298 13.08 6.35 23.09
N LYS A 299 14.35 5.93 23.20
CA LYS A 299 15.45 6.59 22.49
C LYS A 299 15.33 6.47 20.97
N ILE A 300 14.98 5.30 20.43
CA ILE A 300 14.74 5.11 18.99
C ILE A 300 13.62 6.02 18.50
N TYR A 301 12.53 6.19 19.26
CA TYR A 301 11.44 7.11 18.92
C TYR A 301 11.89 8.58 18.86
N THR A 302 12.83 8.98 19.72
CA THR A 302 13.33 10.37 19.74
C THR A 302 14.26 10.73 18.58
N LEU A 303 14.81 9.75 17.86
CA LEU A 303 15.88 9.96 16.87
C LEU A 303 15.40 10.37 15.45
N HIS A 304 14.16 10.84 15.26
CA HIS A 304 13.63 11.35 13.97
C HIS A 304 13.94 10.46 12.73
N PHE A 305 13.48 9.20 12.74
CA PHE A 305 13.64 8.27 11.62
C PHE A 305 12.64 8.50 10.46
N PRO A 306 12.96 8.02 9.23
CA PRO A 306 12.11 8.16 8.06
C PRO A 306 10.69 7.59 8.24
N CYS A 307 9.70 8.23 7.58
CA CYS A 307 8.26 8.06 7.78
C CYS A 307 7.74 6.61 7.77
N GLY A 308 8.37 5.68 7.02
CA GLY A 308 7.94 4.28 6.96
C GLY A 308 8.09 3.50 8.27
N LEU A 309 9.03 3.91 9.15
CA LEU A 309 9.16 3.33 10.50
C LEU A 309 8.02 3.80 11.41
N LYS A 310 7.63 5.09 11.33
CA LYS A 310 6.49 5.63 12.10
C LYS A 310 5.19 4.90 11.79
N GLU A 311 4.97 4.48 10.54
CA GLU A 311 3.76 3.75 10.15
C GLU A 311 3.68 2.35 10.77
N LYS A 312 4.74 1.52 10.66
CA LYS A 312 4.80 0.23 11.37
C LYS A 312 4.70 0.40 12.90
N PHE A 313 5.30 1.47 13.44
CA PHE A 313 5.24 1.80 14.86
C PHE A 313 3.88 2.36 15.32
N SER A 314 3.07 2.89 14.40
CA SER A 314 1.71 3.37 14.67
C SER A 314 0.66 2.26 14.58
N GLU A 315 0.99 1.13 13.93
CA GLU A 315 0.10 -0.04 13.84
C GLU A 315 0.05 -0.88 15.13
N ARG A 316 1.00 -0.70 16.05
CA ARG A 316 0.95 -1.24 17.42
C ARG A 316 1.27 -0.12 18.41
N PRO A 317 0.29 0.44 19.13
CA PRO A 317 0.56 1.53 20.06
C PRO A 317 1.46 1.02 21.18
N LEU A 318 2.67 1.58 21.25
CA LEU A 318 3.52 1.43 22.43
C LEU A 318 2.86 2.15 23.59
N HIS A 319 2.43 1.37 24.58
CA HIS A 319 1.53 1.75 25.67
C HIS A 319 2.03 2.84 26.64
N THR A 320 3.13 3.55 26.39
CA THR A 320 3.81 4.35 27.43
C THR A 320 3.97 5.85 27.17
N LYS A 321 3.07 6.50 26.42
CA LYS A 321 2.90 7.97 26.52
C LYS A 321 1.45 8.38 26.76
N TYR A 322 1.03 8.22 28.01
CA TYR A 322 -0.14 8.84 28.65
C TYR A 322 -1.50 8.63 27.99
N TYR A 323 -1.87 7.38 27.74
CA TYR A 323 -3.20 7.02 27.23
C TYR A 323 -4.05 6.38 28.31
N PHE A 324 -5.31 6.82 28.46
CA PHE A 324 -6.23 6.19 29.40
C PHE A 324 -7.19 5.26 28.70
N GLU A 325 -6.90 3.97 28.86
CA GLU A 325 -7.89 2.92 28.71
C GLU A 325 -8.07 2.27 30.09
N PHE A 326 -9.31 1.97 30.48
CA PHE A 326 -9.60 1.38 31.79
C PHE A 326 -8.80 0.10 32.09
N TYR A 327 -8.27 -0.60 31.08
CA TYR A 327 -7.41 -1.76 31.25
C TYR A 327 -5.91 -1.46 31.42
N ASN A 328 -5.43 -0.25 31.08
CA ASN A 328 -4.04 0.18 31.32
C ASN A 328 -3.86 0.78 32.72
N LEU A 329 -4.85 0.63 33.59
CA LEU A 329 -4.83 1.14 34.97
C LEU A 329 -3.56 0.71 35.73
N GLN A 330 -3.10 -0.53 35.54
CA GLN A 330 -1.90 -1.02 36.22
C GLN A 330 -0.63 -0.32 35.73
N GLU A 331 -0.47 -0.15 34.42
CA GLU A 331 0.67 0.56 33.82
C GLU A 331 0.68 2.03 34.21
N LEU A 332 -0.50 2.67 34.24
CA LEU A 332 -0.69 4.03 34.70
C LEU A 332 -0.30 4.19 36.18
N LEU A 333 -0.75 3.30 37.07
CA LEU A 333 -0.42 3.32 38.49
C LEU A 333 1.07 3.06 38.74
N ASN A 334 1.68 2.16 37.96
CA ASN A 334 3.12 1.92 37.97
C ASN A 334 3.91 3.17 37.54
N SER A 335 3.45 3.88 36.50
CA SER A 335 4.10 5.11 36.02
C SER A 335 4.15 6.23 37.06
N LEU A 336 3.19 6.24 37.99
CA LEU A 336 3.09 7.20 39.08
C LEU A 336 3.86 6.77 40.33
N SER A 337 4.59 5.65 40.27
CA SER A 337 5.28 5.06 41.43
C SER A 337 4.34 4.79 42.61
N ILE A 338 3.06 4.47 42.34
CA ILE A 338 2.09 4.11 43.37
C ILE A 338 2.16 2.59 43.59
N HIS A 339 2.66 2.18 44.75
CA HIS A 339 2.65 0.76 45.14
C HIS A 339 1.24 0.30 45.48
N THR A 340 0.68 -0.57 44.65
CA THR A 340 -0.67 -1.14 44.84
C THR A 340 -0.64 -2.46 45.62
N GLN A 341 -1.74 -2.77 46.31
CA GLN A 341 -1.93 -4.05 46.98
C GLN A 341 -1.95 -5.20 45.94
N PRO A 342 -1.30 -6.35 46.21
CA PRO A 342 -1.29 -7.49 45.28
C PRO A 342 -2.69 -7.99 44.91
N SER A 343 -3.65 -7.92 45.85
CA SER A 343 -5.05 -8.31 45.63
C SER A 343 -5.78 -7.40 44.63
N PHE A 344 -5.47 -6.10 44.63
CA PHE A 344 -5.98 -5.16 43.65
C PHE A 344 -5.36 -5.42 42.27
N ASN A 345 -4.03 -5.60 42.20
CA ASN A 345 -3.35 -5.93 40.94
C ASN A 345 -3.90 -7.22 40.31
N ALA A 346 -4.11 -8.26 41.11
CA ALA A 346 -4.69 -9.52 40.61
C ALA A 346 -6.10 -9.31 40.01
N LYS A 347 -6.94 -8.49 40.65
CA LYS A 347 -8.29 -8.16 40.13
C LYS A 347 -8.23 -7.32 38.85
N VAL A 348 -7.31 -6.36 38.78
CA VAL A 348 -7.11 -5.51 37.58
C VAL A 348 -6.60 -6.34 36.41
N VAL A 349 -5.62 -7.22 36.62
CA VAL A 349 -5.11 -8.14 35.59
C VAL A 349 -6.22 -9.08 35.10
N LEU A 350 -6.98 -9.66 36.02
CA LEU A 350 -8.10 -10.55 35.67
C LEU A 350 -9.15 -9.81 34.83
N PHE A 351 -9.51 -8.58 35.22
CA PHE A 351 -10.44 -7.74 34.47
C PHE A 351 -9.87 -7.34 33.09
N LYS A 352 -8.60 -6.92 33.00
CA LYS A 352 -7.90 -6.60 31.74
C LYS A 352 -7.99 -7.78 30.77
N ASN A 353 -7.63 -8.98 31.23
CA ASN A 353 -7.65 -10.18 30.40
C ASN A 353 -9.06 -10.51 29.90
N LYS A 354 -10.08 -10.41 30.76
CA LYS A 354 -11.48 -10.62 30.36
C LYS A 354 -11.96 -9.56 29.37
N PHE A 355 -11.68 -8.28 29.63
CA PHE A 355 -12.09 -7.15 28.79
C PHE A 355 -11.50 -7.23 27.38
N LEU A 356 -10.21 -7.59 27.28
CA LEU A 356 -9.51 -7.76 25.99
C LEU A 356 -9.96 -9.03 25.25
N SER A 357 -10.25 -10.12 25.96
CA SER A 357 -10.70 -11.38 25.35
C SER A 357 -12.10 -11.30 24.74
N GLN A 358 -12.94 -10.36 25.18
CA GLN A 358 -14.33 -10.25 24.73
C GLN A 358 -14.50 -9.22 23.62
N LYS A 359 -15.23 -9.57 22.56
CA LYS A 359 -15.54 -8.65 21.46
C LYS A 359 -16.35 -7.44 21.95
N ASN A 360 -17.37 -7.68 22.77
CA ASN A 360 -18.28 -6.65 23.30
C ASN A 360 -18.25 -6.61 24.84
N PHE A 361 -18.33 -5.42 25.41
CA PHE A 361 -18.59 -5.19 26.83
C PHE A 361 -20.02 -5.60 27.18
N ASN A 362 -20.23 -6.17 28.38
CA ASN A 362 -21.53 -6.69 28.81
C ASN A 362 -21.79 -6.40 30.29
N ALA A 363 -22.99 -6.74 30.77
CA ALA A 363 -23.43 -6.48 32.13
C ALA A 363 -22.53 -7.12 33.22
N ASN A 364 -21.94 -8.29 32.96
CA ASN A 364 -21.05 -8.95 33.92
C ASN A 364 -19.73 -8.17 34.07
N LEU A 365 -19.15 -7.74 32.95
CA LEU A 365 -17.96 -6.88 32.96
C LEU A 365 -18.25 -5.51 33.58
N LEU A 366 -19.45 -4.97 33.39
CA LEU A 366 -19.89 -3.75 34.03
C LEU A 366 -19.91 -3.91 35.56
N GLU A 367 -20.45 -5.01 36.08
CA GLU A 367 -20.47 -5.29 37.52
C GLU A 367 -19.04 -5.47 38.09
N GLU A 368 -18.16 -6.17 37.37
CA GLU A 368 -16.75 -6.31 37.76
C GLU A 368 -16.01 -4.96 37.77
N LEU A 369 -16.24 -4.12 36.75
CA LEU A 369 -15.68 -2.77 36.67
C LEU A 369 -16.21 -1.87 37.79
N THR A 370 -17.53 -1.85 38.02
CA THR A 370 -18.12 -1.12 39.15
C THR A 370 -17.52 -1.58 40.47
N GLY A 371 -17.36 -2.90 40.67
CA GLY A 371 -16.69 -3.46 41.84
C GLY A 371 -15.27 -2.94 42.03
N LEU A 372 -14.47 -2.87 40.95
CA LEU A 372 -13.13 -2.29 40.96
C LEU A 372 -13.13 -0.79 41.28
N LEU A 373 -14.04 -0.02 40.68
CA LEU A 373 -14.16 1.43 40.86
C LEU A 373 -14.69 1.83 42.24
N SER A 374 -15.38 0.93 42.93
CA SER A 374 -15.92 1.13 44.28
C SER A 374 -14.97 0.69 45.41
N MET A 375 -13.79 0.13 45.12
CA MET A 375 -12.83 -0.27 46.15
C MET A 375 -12.32 0.93 46.96
N ASN A 376 -12.19 0.77 48.27
CA ASN A 376 -11.68 1.82 49.17
C ASN A 376 -10.19 2.04 48.90
N TRP A 377 -9.73 3.30 48.90
CA TRP A 377 -8.31 3.65 48.68
C TRP A 377 -7.35 2.93 49.64
N GLN A 378 -7.79 2.64 50.87
CA GLN A 378 -7.01 1.88 51.87
C GLN A 378 -6.78 0.41 51.47
N GLU A 379 -7.64 -0.14 50.60
CA GLU A 379 -7.53 -1.52 50.09
C GLU A 379 -6.73 -1.59 48.79
N VAL A 380 -6.37 -0.44 48.20
CA VAL A 380 -5.73 -0.34 46.88
C VAL A 380 -4.23 -0.05 46.99
N ILE A 381 -3.77 0.73 47.98
CA ILE A 381 -2.38 1.22 48.07
C ILE A 381 -1.65 0.62 49.28
N HIS A 382 -0.36 0.31 49.13
CA HIS A 382 0.55 -0.03 50.23
C HIS A 382 1.08 1.27 50.86
N ASN A 383 0.71 1.55 52.11
CA ASN A 383 0.91 2.86 52.74
C ASN A 383 2.10 2.85 53.70
N GLU A 384 3.12 3.68 53.42
CA GLU A 384 4.03 4.26 54.44
C GLU A 384 4.76 5.54 53.92
N ASP A 385 5.07 5.67 52.62
CA ASP A 385 5.96 6.76 52.13
C ASP A 385 5.31 7.91 51.31
N ASN A 386 4.04 7.82 50.89
CA ASN A 386 3.44 8.82 50.00
C ASN A 386 2.76 10.00 50.74
N VAL A 387 3.59 10.89 51.30
CA VAL A 387 3.18 12.09 52.08
C VAL A 387 2.28 13.05 51.29
N TYR A 388 2.38 13.10 49.96
CA TYR A 388 1.56 13.98 49.10
C TYR A 388 0.06 13.63 49.09
N LEU A 389 -0.31 12.39 49.40
CA LEU A 389 -1.71 11.92 49.37
C LEU A 389 -2.42 11.96 50.74
N GLN A 390 -1.68 12.18 51.83
CA GLN A 390 -2.23 12.16 53.20
C GLN A 390 -2.90 13.49 53.62
N ASN A 391 -2.63 14.59 52.92
CA ASN A 391 -3.15 15.92 53.29
C ASN A 391 -4.55 16.23 52.73
N ASP A 392 -5.06 15.44 51.78
CA ASP A 392 -6.37 15.66 51.19
C ASP A 392 -7.41 14.68 51.76
N LYS A 393 -7.78 14.87 53.03
CA LYS A 393 -8.73 14.02 53.77
C LYS A 393 -10.15 13.99 53.19
N ASN A 394 -10.41 14.71 52.10
CA ASN A 394 -11.73 14.92 51.53
C ASN A 394 -11.93 14.40 50.09
N GLU A 395 -10.95 13.75 49.45
CA GLU A 395 -11.11 13.23 48.07
C GLU A 395 -11.19 11.68 48.04
N PRO A 396 -12.19 11.06 47.36
CA PRO A 396 -12.63 9.72 47.78
C PRO A 396 -11.94 8.54 47.09
N THR A 397 -11.17 8.72 46.00
CA THR A 397 -10.66 7.57 45.21
C THR A 397 -9.37 7.87 44.45
N ILE A 398 -8.58 6.82 44.13
CA ILE A 398 -7.38 6.88 43.28
C ILE A 398 -7.67 7.56 41.94
N TRP A 399 -8.88 7.39 41.42
CA TRP A 399 -9.37 7.96 40.18
C TRP A 399 -9.41 9.50 40.18
N HIS A 400 -9.77 10.15 41.29
CA HIS A 400 -9.76 11.61 41.37
C HIS A 400 -8.35 12.18 41.19
N CYS A 401 -7.34 11.52 41.78
CA CYS A 401 -5.95 11.92 41.66
C CYS A 401 -5.43 11.71 40.22
N LEU A 402 -5.71 10.54 39.64
CA LEU A 402 -5.35 10.20 38.26
C LEU A 402 -5.93 11.20 37.25
N ILE A 403 -7.22 11.50 37.37
CA ILE A 403 -7.91 12.38 36.42
C ILE A 403 -7.32 13.78 36.45
N ARG A 404 -7.07 14.34 37.64
CA ARG A 404 -6.46 15.68 37.74
C ARG A 404 -5.06 15.78 37.17
N GLN A 405 -4.29 14.69 37.19
CA GLN A 405 -2.93 14.69 36.65
C GLN A 405 -2.91 14.49 35.13
N PHE A 406 -3.74 13.60 34.58
CA PHE A 406 -3.65 13.22 33.17
C PHE A 406 -4.68 13.87 32.26
N ALA A 407 -5.92 14.09 32.73
CA ALA A 407 -6.96 14.70 31.90
C ALA A 407 -6.55 16.06 31.31
N PRO A 408 -5.82 16.95 32.00
CA PRO A 408 -5.30 18.17 31.38
C PRO A 408 -4.46 17.93 30.12
N ALA A 409 -3.66 16.86 30.09
CA ALA A 409 -2.78 16.53 28.98
C ALA A 409 -3.52 15.88 27.80
N TRP A 410 -4.70 15.32 28.02
CA TRP A 410 -5.49 14.62 26.99
C TRP A 410 -6.28 15.54 26.08
N LYS A 411 -6.52 16.79 26.49
CA LYS A 411 -7.34 17.74 25.74
C LYS A 411 -6.87 17.99 24.31
N ASP A 412 -5.55 17.95 24.12
CA ASP A 412 -4.93 18.21 22.81
C ASP A 412 -4.52 16.91 22.11
N SER A 413 -4.91 15.74 22.63
CA SER A 413 -4.47 14.44 22.10
C SER A 413 -5.20 14.01 20.82
N GLY A 414 -6.45 14.43 20.62
CA GLY A 414 -7.30 14.04 19.50
C GLY A 414 -8.42 15.03 19.19
N GLN A 415 -9.39 14.63 18.36
CA GLN A 415 -10.59 15.42 18.07
C GLN A 415 -11.72 15.03 19.01
N LEU A 416 -12.71 15.91 19.21
CA LEU A 416 -13.88 15.54 19.99
C LEU A 416 -14.70 14.50 19.20
N PRO A 417 -14.96 13.30 19.73
CA PRO A 417 -15.72 12.26 19.05
C PRO A 417 -17.22 12.59 19.11
N GLU A 418 -17.67 13.47 18.20
CA GLU A 418 -19.06 13.94 18.14
C GLU A 418 -20.08 12.80 18.02
N HIS A 419 -19.69 11.68 17.41
CA HIS A 419 -20.52 10.47 17.29
C HIS A 419 -20.89 9.82 18.62
N LEU A 420 -20.16 10.12 19.69
CA LEU A 420 -20.46 9.64 21.04
C LEU A 420 -21.49 10.51 21.77
N LEU A 421 -21.75 11.73 21.32
CA LEU A 421 -22.65 12.68 22.00
C LEU A 421 -24.11 12.20 22.05
N PRO A 422 -24.71 11.62 20.98
CA PRO A 422 -26.07 11.08 21.06
C PRO A 422 -26.20 9.95 22.09
N SER A 423 -25.18 9.08 22.17
CA SER A 423 -25.13 7.98 23.14
C SER A 423 -24.96 8.52 24.57
N LEU A 424 -24.13 9.54 24.75
CA LEU A 424 -23.98 10.23 26.03
C LEU A 424 -25.28 10.93 26.47
N LEU A 425 -26.01 11.56 25.54
CA LEU A 425 -27.31 12.16 25.83
C LEU A 425 -28.34 11.10 26.25
N SER A 426 -28.40 9.98 25.53
CA SER A 426 -29.26 8.84 25.87
C SER A 426 -28.94 8.28 27.27
N LEU A 427 -27.65 8.21 27.61
CA LEU A 427 -27.20 7.83 28.94
C LEU A 427 -27.68 8.80 30.04
N ILE A 428 -27.65 10.10 29.76
CA ILE A 428 -28.17 11.14 30.67
C ILE A 428 -29.68 10.99 30.86
N GLU A 429 -30.44 10.74 29.79
CA GLU A 429 -31.89 10.54 29.86
C GLU A 429 -32.23 9.31 30.71
N SER A 430 -31.58 8.17 30.46
CA SER A 430 -31.80 6.96 31.23
C SER A 430 -31.36 7.09 32.69
N TYR A 431 -30.37 7.95 33.00
CA TYR A 431 -30.04 8.30 34.38
C TYR A 431 -31.20 8.99 35.10
N TYR A 432 -31.87 9.96 34.45
CA TYR A 432 -33.04 10.60 35.06
C TYR A 432 -34.26 9.66 35.13
N HIS A 433 -34.47 8.82 34.12
CA HIS A 433 -35.48 7.76 34.20
C HIS A 433 -35.20 6.79 35.35
N TRP A 434 -33.94 6.46 35.62
CA TRP A 434 -33.55 5.68 36.79
C TRP A 434 -33.86 6.41 38.10
N LEU A 435 -33.59 7.72 38.19
CA LEU A 435 -33.94 8.51 39.38
C LEU A 435 -35.45 8.53 39.64
N ASP A 436 -36.27 8.60 38.59
CA ASP A 436 -37.72 8.66 38.70
C ASP A 436 -38.34 7.28 38.99
N SER A 437 -37.84 6.20 38.37
CA SER A 437 -38.43 4.86 38.42
C SER A 437 -37.76 3.90 39.42
N GLY A 438 -36.52 4.16 39.81
CA GLY A 438 -35.66 3.25 40.57
C GLY A 438 -35.09 2.08 39.77
N ASN A 439 -35.48 1.88 38.51
CA ASN A 439 -35.03 0.76 37.67
C ASN A 439 -33.74 1.10 36.91
N LYS A 440 -32.67 0.33 37.12
CA LYS A 440 -31.36 0.52 36.48
C LYS A 440 -31.20 -0.16 35.12
N THR A 441 -32.17 -0.95 34.68
CA THR A 441 -32.01 -1.83 33.50
C THR A 441 -31.68 -1.03 32.24
N GLU A 442 -32.43 0.04 31.97
CA GLU A 442 -32.22 0.91 30.82
C GLU A 442 -30.89 1.67 30.91
N LEU A 443 -30.59 2.21 32.09
CA LEU A 443 -29.31 2.89 32.36
C LEU A 443 -28.11 1.98 32.11
N ASN A 444 -28.16 0.74 32.60
CA ASN A 444 -27.09 -0.23 32.41
C ASN A 444 -26.95 -0.63 30.94
N SER A 445 -28.05 -0.78 30.21
CA SER A 445 -28.02 -1.05 28.76
C SER A 445 -27.31 0.09 28.02
N ASN A 446 -27.77 1.33 28.20
CA ASN A 446 -27.20 2.50 27.53
C ASN A 446 -25.74 2.77 27.96
N LEU A 447 -25.36 2.41 29.18
CA LEU A 447 -23.98 2.49 29.65
C LEU A 447 -23.09 1.45 28.97
N VAL A 448 -23.57 0.22 28.81
CA VAL A 448 -22.87 -0.83 28.05
C VAL A 448 -22.71 -0.42 26.59
N ASP A 449 -23.76 0.13 25.97
CA ASP A 449 -23.72 0.61 24.59
C ASP A 449 -22.72 1.75 24.44
N PHE A 450 -22.73 2.73 25.35
CA PHE A 450 -21.76 3.82 25.37
C PHE A 450 -20.31 3.33 25.53
N ILE A 451 -20.05 2.36 26.42
CA ILE A 451 -18.71 1.75 26.59
C ILE A 451 -18.27 1.00 25.33
N ASN A 452 -19.19 0.29 24.66
CA ASN A 452 -18.89 -0.36 23.40
C ASN A 452 -18.52 0.65 22.30
N SER A 453 -19.24 1.77 22.22
CA SER A 453 -18.93 2.87 21.30
C SER A 453 -17.57 3.51 21.59
N LEU A 454 -17.22 3.67 22.87
CA LEU A 454 -15.88 4.12 23.28
C LEU A 454 -14.80 3.12 22.84
N LYS A 455 -15.03 1.81 22.98
CA LYS A 455 -14.06 0.75 22.63
C LYS A 455 -13.71 0.71 21.13
N VAL A 456 -14.63 1.10 20.26
CA VAL A 456 -14.41 1.14 18.80
C VAL A 456 -13.89 2.49 18.30
N SER A 457 -13.83 3.50 19.16
CA SER A 457 -13.38 4.85 18.83
C SER A 457 -11.86 4.97 18.93
N LYS A 458 -11.28 5.98 18.24
CA LYS A 458 -9.85 6.29 18.40
C LYS A 458 -9.57 6.71 19.83
N LEU A 459 -8.47 6.21 20.38
CA LEU A 459 -8.08 6.43 21.77
C LEU A 459 -7.84 7.92 22.06
N GLU A 460 -7.19 8.62 21.14
CA GLU A 460 -6.93 10.05 21.23
C GLU A 460 -8.22 10.86 21.35
N ASP A 461 -9.24 10.50 20.58
CA ASP A 461 -10.53 11.18 20.57
C ASP A 461 -11.29 10.90 21.88
N VAL A 462 -11.25 9.66 22.36
CA VAL A 462 -11.82 9.26 23.65
C VAL A 462 -11.15 10.00 24.81
N ASN A 463 -9.83 10.11 24.79
CA ASN A 463 -9.06 10.86 25.79
C ASN A 463 -9.45 12.35 25.78
N ASN A 464 -9.61 12.95 24.60
CA ASN A 464 -10.12 14.32 24.49
C ASN A 464 -11.53 14.42 25.11
N LEU A 465 -12.45 13.51 24.79
CA LEU A 465 -13.80 13.49 25.40
C LEU A 465 -13.74 13.41 26.93
N TYR A 466 -12.92 12.52 27.49
CA TYR A 466 -12.74 12.38 28.94
C TYR A 466 -12.20 13.64 29.60
N SER A 467 -11.39 14.43 28.88
CA SER A 467 -10.77 15.66 29.37
C SER A 467 -11.65 16.90 29.34
N VAL A 468 -12.89 16.81 28.85
CA VAL A 468 -13.79 17.96 28.79
C VAL A 468 -14.08 18.48 30.21
N ILE A 469 -13.82 19.77 30.44
CA ILE A 469 -13.95 20.43 31.75
C ILE A 469 -15.27 21.20 31.84
N PHE A 470 -15.98 20.99 32.95
CA PHE A 470 -17.22 21.71 33.29
C PHE A 470 -17.06 22.51 34.58
N LYS A 471 -17.89 23.54 34.77
CA LYS A 471 -17.92 24.38 35.97
C LYS A 471 -19.30 24.37 36.62
N LEU A 472 -19.39 23.96 37.89
CA LEU A 472 -20.62 24.01 38.69
C LEU A 472 -20.34 24.69 40.03
N ARG A 473 -21.02 25.83 40.31
CA ARG A 473 -20.88 26.60 41.55
C ARG A 473 -19.41 26.93 41.90
N GLY A 474 -18.61 27.28 40.90
CA GLY A 474 -17.20 27.62 41.06
C GLY A 474 -16.23 26.43 41.15
N LYS A 475 -16.72 25.19 41.20
CA LYS A 475 -15.89 23.98 41.16
C LYS A 475 -15.80 23.42 39.74
N GLN A 476 -14.60 23.01 39.33
CA GLN A 476 -14.36 22.34 38.05
C GLN A 476 -14.44 20.82 38.21
N PHE A 477 -14.92 20.12 37.18
CA PHE A 477 -14.91 18.66 37.10
C PHE A 477 -14.75 18.21 35.65
N TYR A 478 -14.18 17.03 35.43
CA TYR A 478 -14.03 16.42 34.11
C TYR A 478 -15.19 15.50 33.75
N LEU A 479 -15.45 15.27 32.46
CA LEU A 479 -16.46 14.30 32.02
C LEU A 479 -16.18 12.90 32.57
N LEU A 480 -14.91 12.48 32.60
CA LEU A 480 -14.51 11.19 33.14
C LEU A 480 -14.88 11.02 34.62
N GLU A 481 -14.77 12.08 35.44
CA GLU A 481 -15.20 12.03 36.84
C GLU A 481 -16.70 11.73 36.94
N LEU A 482 -17.50 12.34 36.07
CA LEU A 482 -18.95 12.14 36.03
C LEU A 482 -19.33 10.72 35.60
N LEU A 483 -18.63 10.16 34.62
CA LEU A 483 -18.84 8.78 34.16
C LEU A 483 -18.47 7.77 35.26
N ILE A 484 -17.41 8.04 36.04
CA ILE A 484 -17.04 7.21 37.18
C ILE A 484 -18.08 7.32 38.31
N GLU A 485 -18.56 8.53 38.61
CA GLU A 485 -19.66 8.71 39.58
C GLU A 485 -20.92 7.93 39.17
N LEU A 486 -21.22 7.90 37.87
CA LEU A 486 -22.32 7.13 37.31
C LEU A 486 -22.10 5.62 37.49
N LEU A 487 -20.91 5.12 37.16
CA LEU A 487 -20.52 3.71 37.33
C LEU A 487 -20.57 3.26 38.81
N GLN A 488 -20.32 4.18 39.75
CA GLN A 488 -20.45 3.96 41.19
C GLN A 488 -21.90 4.06 41.69
N GLY A 489 -22.87 4.38 40.83
CA GLY A 489 -24.28 4.49 41.18
C GLY A 489 -24.64 5.72 42.01
N SER A 490 -23.87 6.81 41.90
CA SER A 490 -24.11 8.04 42.65
C SER A 490 -25.35 8.80 42.15
N GLN A 491 -26.27 9.13 43.06
CA GLN A 491 -27.42 10.01 42.77
C GLN A 491 -27.05 11.50 42.74
N ARG A 492 -25.82 11.86 43.13
CA ARG A 492 -25.35 13.26 43.21
C ARG A 492 -24.98 13.86 41.85
N ALA A 493 -24.94 13.05 40.79
CA ALA A 493 -24.58 13.45 39.44
C ALA A 493 -25.66 14.32 38.75
N ALA A 494 -26.88 14.38 39.30
CA ALA A 494 -28.03 15.03 38.67
C ALA A 494 -27.79 16.49 38.24
N SER A 495 -27.14 17.32 39.05
CA SER A 495 -26.85 18.71 38.65
C SER A 495 -25.69 18.84 37.65
N LYS A 496 -24.76 17.88 37.65
CA LYS A 496 -23.64 17.84 36.70
C LYS A 496 -24.14 17.46 35.31
N PHE A 497 -25.02 16.48 35.21
CA PHE A 497 -25.63 16.06 33.94
C PHE A 497 -26.44 17.16 33.24
N LYS A 498 -27.07 18.08 33.98
CA LYS A 498 -27.71 19.27 33.38
C LYS A 498 -26.72 20.13 32.60
N ILE A 499 -25.51 20.31 33.12
CA ILE A 499 -24.45 21.08 32.45
C ILE A 499 -23.92 20.31 31.25
N VAL A 500 -23.74 19.00 31.37
CA VAL A 500 -23.29 18.18 30.24
C VAL A 500 -24.32 18.16 29.12
N ALA A 501 -25.62 18.06 29.44
CA ALA A 501 -26.70 18.16 28.45
C ALA A 501 -26.72 19.53 27.74
N GLN A 502 -26.48 20.63 28.47
CA GLN A 502 -26.30 21.95 27.86
C GLN A 502 -25.11 21.99 26.91
N TRP A 503 -23.96 21.45 27.33
CA TRP A 503 -22.75 21.42 26.51
C TRP A 503 -22.91 20.57 25.24
N ILE A 504 -23.56 19.40 25.34
CA ILE A 504 -23.91 18.57 24.18
C ILE A 504 -24.71 19.39 23.17
N TYR A 505 -25.73 20.11 23.65
CA TYR A 505 -26.55 20.99 22.81
C TYR A 505 -25.78 22.16 22.20
N GLU A 506 -24.78 22.72 22.88
CA GLU A 506 -23.95 23.79 22.36
C GLU A 506 -23.03 23.33 21.22
N ILE A 507 -22.70 22.04 21.16
CA ILE A 507 -21.93 21.43 20.07
C ILE A 507 -22.84 21.06 18.90
N ASP A 508 -23.94 20.37 19.18
CA ASP A 508 -24.92 19.97 18.18
C ASP A 508 -26.33 20.33 18.64
N HIS A 509 -26.91 21.34 17.99
CA HIS A 509 -28.21 21.90 18.33
C HIS A 509 -29.38 20.94 18.01
N SER A 510 -29.14 19.85 17.28
CA SER A 510 -30.15 18.79 17.06
C SER A 510 -30.34 17.90 18.29
N LEU A 511 -29.34 17.84 19.19
CA LEU A 511 -29.31 16.94 20.33
C LEU A 511 -30.05 17.55 21.55
N VAL A 512 -31.37 17.45 21.52
CA VAL A 512 -32.25 17.89 22.61
C VAL A 512 -32.86 16.69 23.33
N ALA A 513 -32.58 16.57 24.64
CA ALA A 513 -33.20 15.55 25.46
C ALA A 513 -34.68 15.85 25.73
N LYS A 514 -35.46 14.78 25.80
CA LYS A 514 -36.92 14.75 25.98
C LYS A 514 -37.33 14.65 27.45
N HIS A 515 -36.39 14.30 28.34
CA HIS A 515 -36.70 14.11 29.76
C HIS A 515 -37.09 15.43 30.46
N ASN A 516 -38.21 15.44 31.19
CA ASN A 516 -38.77 16.64 31.85
C ASN A 516 -37.79 17.33 32.83
N GLN A 517 -36.92 16.58 33.49
CA GLN A 517 -35.89 17.13 34.40
C GLN A 517 -34.89 18.06 33.70
N LEU A 518 -34.73 17.93 32.38
CA LEU A 518 -33.87 18.75 31.55
C LEU A 518 -34.61 19.92 30.89
N ALA A 519 -35.94 19.99 31.00
CA ALA A 519 -36.76 21.04 30.39
C ALA A 519 -36.29 22.45 30.78
N SER A 520 -35.89 22.66 32.05
CA SER A 520 -35.37 23.95 32.52
C SER A 520 -34.09 24.39 31.79
N VAL A 521 -33.25 23.44 31.35
CA VAL A 521 -32.01 23.72 30.60
C VAL A 521 -32.39 24.26 29.23
N TYR A 522 -33.24 23.52 28.51
CA TYR A 522 -33.66 23.90 27.16
C TYR A 522 -34.58 25.12 27.13
N GLN A 523 -35.35 25.40 28.19
CA GLN A 523 -36.11 26.63 28.30
C GLN A 523 -35.20 27.86 28.40
N ASN A 524 -34.11 27.77 29.16
CA ASN A 524 -33.13 28.85 29.27
C ASN A 524 -32.38 29.08 27.96
N LEU A 525 -32.04 27.99 27.26
CA LEU A 525 -31.40 28.03 25.95
C LEU A 525 -32.38 28.39 24.83
N LYS A 526 -33.69 28.40 25.12
CA LYS A 526 -34.79 28.50 24.15
C LYS A 526 -34.61 27.50 23.00
N ALA A 527 -34.41 26.24 23.37
CA ALA A 527 -34.13 25.13 22.49
C ALA A 527 -35.30 24.13 22.47
N GLY A 528 -35.34 23.26 21.46
CA GLY A 528 -36.36 22.24 21.35
C GLY A 528 -37.77 22.83 21.30
N PRO A 529 -38.70 22.39 22.18
CA PRO A 529 -40.07 22.92 22.21
C PRO A 529 -40.16 24.40 22.64
N TYR A 530 -39.06 25.01 23.11
CA TYR A 530 -39.00 26.43 23.49
C TYR A 530 -38.41 27.33 22.40
N TYR A 531 -38.01 26.75 21.26
CA TYR A 531 -37.51 27.49 20.11
C TYR A 531 -38.61 28.37 19.52
N ASN A 532 -38.27 29.61 19.17
CA ASN A 532 -39.25 30.63 18.77
C ASN A 532 -38.77 31.48 17.59
N ILE A 533 -39.70 32.24 17.01
CA ILE A 533 -39.46 33.02 15.80
C ILE A 533 -38.36 34.09 15.96
N SER A 534 -38.16 34.61 17.17
CA SER A 534 -37.10 35.60 17.43
C SER A 534 -35.70 35.00 17.25
N GLN A 535 -35.50 33.74 17.67
CA GLN A 535 -34.22 33.05 17.46
C GLN A 535 -34.01 32.65 16.01
N LEU A 536 -35.05 32.14 15.36
CA LEU A 536 -35.00 31.83 13.93
C LEU A 536 -34.56 33.06 13.13
N ARG A 537 -35.07 34.25 13.49
CA ARG A 537 -34.72 35.49 12.81
C ARG A 537 -33.26 35.88 13.02
N LEU A 538 -32.74 35.69 14.24
CA LEU A 538 -31.32 35.91 14.52
C LEU A 538 -30.43 34.97 13.70
N LEU A 539 -30.80 33.69 13.60
CA LEU A 539 -30.04 32.70 12.85
C LEU A 539 -30.05 32.99 11.34
N ILE A 540 -31.21 33.32 10.76
CA ILE A 540 -31.31 33.68 9.34
C ILE A 540 -30.50 34.94 9.02
N ASN A 541 -30.56 35.96 9.88
CA ASN A 541 -29.75 37.17 9.71
C ASN A 541 -28.24 36.93 9.88
N SER A 542 -27.84 35.81 10.49
CA SER A 542 -26.43 35.44 10.70
C SER A 542 -25.86 34.54 9.61
N LEU A 543 -26.66 34.16 8.60
CA LEU A 543 -26.20 33.32 7.50
C LEU A 543 -25.10 34.04 6.71
N SER A 544 -24.01 33.33 6.42
CA SER A 544 -22.94 33.84 5.55
C SER A 544 -23.41 33.88 4.09
N LEU A 545 -23.29 35.05 3.46
CA LEU A 545 -23.78 35.35 2.11
C LEU A 545 -22.71 35.90 1.16
N ASP A 546 -21.44 35.90 1.57
CA ASP A 546 -20.35 36.51 0.81
C ASP A 546 -20.17 35.87 -0.58
N SER A 547 -20.47 34.57 -0.67
CA SER A 547 -20.39 33.77 -1.90
C SER A 547 -21.75 33.40 -2.49
N ALA A 548 -22.86 33.93 -1.95
CA ALA A 548 -24.21 33.60 -2.37
C ALA A 548 -24.65 34.41 -3.60
N SER A 549 -25.46 33.79 -4.47
CA SER A 549 -26.07 34.50 -5.60
C SER A 549 -27.03 35.62 -5.14
N ASP A 550 -27.26 36.59 -6.02
CA ASP A 550 -28.23 37.67 -5.76
C ASP A 550 -29.66 37.12 -5.58
N LEU A 551 -29.98 36.00 -6.25
CA LEU A 551 -31.26 35.32 -6.07
C LEU A 551 -31.41 34.76 -4.65
N LEU A 552 -30.37 34.13 -4.11
CA LEU A 552 -30.39 33.59 -2.75
C LEU A 552 -30.50 34.71 -1.71
N LYS A 553 -29.76 35.81 -1.91
CA LYS A 553 -29.85 37.02 -1.07
C LYS A 553 -31.26 37.58 -1.05
N LEU A 554 -31.89 37.74 -2.22
CA LEU A 554 -33.27 38.21 -2.33
C LEU A 554 -34.26 37.28 -1.61
N LYS A 555 -34.09 35.96 -1.74
CA LYS A 555 -34.93 34.98 -1.00
C LYS A 555 -34.82 35.16 0.51
N ILE A 556 -33.62 35.39 1.02
CA ILE A 556 -33.38 35.62 2.46
C ILE A 556 -33.98 36.95 2.92
N GLU A 557 -33.87 38.01 2.13
CA GLU A 557 -34.51 39.30 2.42
C GLU A 557 -36.03 39.16 2.50
N ASN A 558 -36.65 38.49 1.52
CA ASN A 558 -38.09 38.22 1.51
C ASN A 558 -38.53 37.41 2.73
N LEU A 559 -37.79 36.36 3.06
CA LEU A 559 -38.04 35.52 4.23
C LEU A 559 -37.95 36.33 5.52
N THR A 560 -36.93 37.20 5.63
CA THR A 560 -36.72 38.09 6.78
C THR A 560 -37.86 39.10 6.95
N GLN A 561 -38.41 39.62 5.85
CA GLN A 561 -39.59 40.49 5.86
C GLN A 561 -40.86 39.74 6.27
N LYS A 562 -41.06 38.51 5.77
CA LYS A 562 -42.23 37.69 6.16
C LYS A 562 -42.22 37.39 7.66
N MET A 563 -41.06 37.07 8.21
CA MET A 563 -40.88 36.80 9.65
C MET A 563 -41.18 37.99 10.56
N LEU A 564 -41.18 39.23 10.05
CA LEU A 564 -41.57 40.41 10.84
C LEU A 564 -43.07 40.43 11.17
N SER A 565 -43.90 39.80 10.32
CA SER A 565 -45.35 39.77 10.47
C SER A 565 -45.89 38.53 11.19
N LEU A 566 -45.04 37.58 11.53
CA LEU A 566 -45.43 36.30 12.13
C LEU A 566 -45.22 36.32 13.65
N GLU A 567 -46.19 35.80 14.40
CA GLU A 567 -46.08 35.63 15.86
C GLU A 567 -45.46 34.28 16.24
N GLN A 568 -45.65 33.25 15.40
CA GLN A 568 -45.18 31.88 15.61
C GLN A 568 -44.59 31.31 14.34
N ILE A 569 -43.80 30.25 14.47
CA ILE A 569 -43.24 29.51 13.33
C ILE A 569 -44.35 28.59 12.81
N ASP A 570 -44.79 28.81 11.57
CA ASP A 570 -45.76 27.97 10.89
C ASP A 570 -45.11 27.06 9.84
N HIS A 571 -45.89 26.09 9.34
CA HIS A 571 -45.43 25.13 8.32
C HIS A 571 -45.08 25.82 6.99
N GLU A 572 -45.72 26.94 6.66
CA GLU A 572 -45.43 27.67 5.41
C GLU A 572 -44.03 28.27 5.44
N LEU A 573 -43.64 28.86 6.57
CA LEU A 573 -42.30 29.40 6.80
C LEU A 573 -41.23 28.30 6.72
N ILE A 574 -41.48 27.12 7.32
CA ILE A 574 -40.55 25.98 7.24
C ILE A 574 -40.38 25.49 5.79
N LYS A 575 -41.46 25.48 5.01
CA LYS A 575 -41.40 25.11 3.59
C LYS A 575 -40.51 26.08 2.80
N GLU A 576 -40.67 27.39 3.01
CA GLU A 576 -39.82 28.40 2.37
C GLU A 576 -38.34 28.29 2.78
N ILE A 577 -38.07 27.98 4.04
CA ILE A 577 -36.71 27.69 4.51
C ILE A 577 -36.14 26.45 3.80
N SER A 578 -36.95 25.40 3.61
CA SER A 578 -36.52 24.20 2.90
C SER A 578 -36.20 24.49 1.42
N GLU A 579 -37.00 25.32 0.76
CA GLU A 579 -36.74 25.81 -0.59
C GLU A 579 -35.47 26.68 -0.68
N LEU A 580 -35.17 27.45 0.39
CA LEU A 580 -33.95 28.21 0.52
C LEU A 580 -32.71 27.29 0.59
N PHE A 581 -32.75 26.25 1.43
CA PHE A 581 -31.67 25.25 1.49
C PHE A 581 -31.48 24.52 0.16
N ALA A 582 -32.55 24.13 -0.53
CA ALA A 582 -32.46 23.51 -1.85
C ALA A 582 -31.81 24.45 -2.89
N SER A 583 -32.15 25.73 -2.85
CA SER A 583 -31.54 26.74 -3.74
C SER A 583 -30.04 26.89 -3.46
N ARG A 584 -29.65 26.94 -2.17
CA ARG A 584 -28.25 26.99 -1.77
C ARG A 584 -27.50 25.73 -2.20
N TRP A 585 -28.07 24.55 -2.01
CA TRP A 585 -27.43 23.28 -2.35
C TRP A 585 -27.03 23.23 -3.83
N LEU A 586 -27.93 23.67 -4.72
CA LEU A 586 -27.64 23.78 -6.16
C LEU A 586 -26.48 24.73 -6.50
N GLU A 587 -26.22 25.74 -5.66
CA GLU A 587 -25.10 26.68 -5.84
C GLU A 587 -23.76 26.12 -5.35
N ILE A 588 -23.76 25.20 -4.39
CA ILE A 588 -22.53 24.78 -3.68
C ILE A 588 -22.09 23.34 -3.96
N ILE A 589 -22.96 22.47 -4.48
CA ILE A 589 -22.62 21.07 -4.78
C ILE A 589 -21.36 20.99 -5.65
N ASP A 590 -20.43 20.11 -5.28
CA ASP A 590 -19.13 19.92 -5.95
C ASP A 590 -18.19 21.14 -6.00
N THR A 591 -18.52 22.23 -5.32
CA THR A 591 -17.64 23.39 -5.14
C THR A 591 -16.78 23.24 -3.87
N SER A 592 -15.92 24.21 -3.58
CA SER A 592 -15.20 24.28 -2.29
C SER A 592 -16.13 24.52 -1.08
N LEU A 593 -17.36 24.95 -1.32
CA LEU A 593 -18.37 25.22 -0.28
C LEU A 593 -19.35 24.06 -0.10
N ASP A 594 -19.12 22.92 -0.74
CA ASP A 594 -19.93 21.72 -0.52
C ASP A 594 -19.89 21.30 0.96
N TYR A 595 -21.06 20.98 1.54
CA TYR A 595 -21.16 20.61 2.95
C TYR A 595 -20.34 19.37 3.34
N THR A 596 -20.08 18.47 2.39
CA THR A 596 -19.22 17.29 2.60
C THR A 596 -17.73 17.62 2.64
N ARG A 597 -17.34 18.79 2.12
CA ARG A 597 -15.93 19.25 2.03
C ARG A 597 -15.59 20.27 3.10
N LEU A 598 -16.52 21.19 3.40
CA LEU A 598 -16.30 22.28 4.35
C LEU A 598 -17.49 22.39 5.31
N VAL A 599 -17.27 22.02 6.58
CA VAL A 599 -18.29 22.16 7.64
C VAL A 599 -18.17 23.48 8.40
N GLU A 600 -16.96 24.04 8.46
CA GLU A 600 -16.66 25.31 9.13
C GLU A 600 -16.82 26.53 8.21
N GLY A 601 -16.57 27.73 8.73
CA GLY A 601 -16.59 28.96 7.94
C GLY A 601 -17.99 29.32 7.43
N PRO A 602 -18.19 29.62 6.13
CA PRO A 602 -19.49 30.03 5.59
C PRO A 602 -20.62 29.00 5.79
N ASN A 603 -20.29 27.71 5.91
CA ASN A 603 -21.28 26.64 6.08
C ASN A 603 -21.75 26.49 7.53
N LYS A 604 -20.97 26.95 8.51
CA LYS A 604 -21.27 26.78 9.94
C LYS A 604 -22.64 27.34 10.33
N SER A 605 -22.98 28.54 9.86
CA SER A 605 -24.27 29.19 10.15
C SER A 605 -25.46 28.43 9.53
N TRP A 606 -25.26 27.84 8.36
CA TRP A 606 -26.29 27.07 7.65
C TRP A 606 -26.53 25.71 8.31
N ILE A 607 -25.45 25.02 8.69
CA ILE A 607 -25.51 23.76 9.43
C ILE A 607 -26.17 23.99 10.79
N ALA A 608 -25.77 25.03 11.52
CA ALA A 608 -26.38 25.38 12.80
C ALA A 608 -27.89 25.61 12.65
N LEU A 609 -28.32 26.45 11.68
CA LEU A 609 -29.74 26.67 11.42
C LEU A 609 -30.50 25.36 11.17
N ALA A 610 -29.94 24.45 10.36
CA ALA A 610 -30.55 23.15 10.10
C ALA A 610 -30.67 22.29 11.38
N GLN A 611 -29.63 22.25 12.21
CA GLN A 611 -29.64 21.57 13.51
C GLN A 611 -30.66 22.17 14.48
N TYR A 612 -30.78 23.50 14.56
CA TYR A 612 -31.81 24.17 15.40
C TYR A 612 -33.22 23.76 14.99
N LEU A 613 -33.49 23.71 13.68
CA LEU A 613 -34.81 23.34 13.16
C LEU A 613 -35.14 21.87 13.46
N GLU A 614 -34.16 20.97 13.34
CA GLU A 614 -34.35 19.55 13.71
C GLU A 614 -34.55 19.39 15.21
N GLY A 615 -33.70 20.01 16.04
CA GLY A 615 -33.81 19.94 17.49
C GLY A 615 -35.13 20.49 18.01
N ALA A 616 -35.69 21.51 17.33
CA ALA A 616 -37.02 22.05 17.59
C ALA A 616 -38.17 21.14 17.14
N GLY A 617 -37.90 20.08 16.37
CA GLY A 617 -38.91 19.21 15.78
C GLY A 617 -39.76 19.92 14.71
N LEU A 618 -39.19 20.93 14.04
CA LEU A 618 -39.88 21.75 13.04
C LEU A 618 -39.66 21.27 11.60
N ILE A 619 -38.81 20.28 11.39
CA ILE A 619 -38.56 19.72 10.06
C ILE A 619 -39.62 18.64 9.77
N ASP A 620 -40.57 18.95 8.90
CA ASP A 620 -41.63 18.01 8.43
C ASP A 620 -41.11 16.94 7.45
N LEU A 621 -39.83 16.57 7.55
CA LEU A 621 -39.27 15.45 6.81
C LEU A 621 -39.53 14.17 7.61
N THR A 622 -39.98 13.12 6.94
CA THR A 622 -40.23 11.82 7.58
C THR A 622 -39.26 10.75 7.05
N PRO A 623 -38.32 10.27 7.89
CA PRO A 623 -37.94 10.83 9.20
C PRO A 623 -37.19 12.18 9.16
N ALA A 624 -37.16 12.88 10.29
CA ALA A 624 -36.51 14.19 10.40
C ALA A 624 -34.98 14.00 10.45
N SER A 625 -34.27 14.67 9.54
CA SER A 625 -32.81 14.69 9.47
C SER A 625 -32.35 16.03 8.92
N TYR A 626 -31.54 16.76 9.68
CA TYR A 626 -30.99 18.03 9.19
C TYR A 626 -30.07 17.84 7.97
N TYR A 627 -29.51 16.65 7.75
CA TYR A 627 -28.75 16.33 6.53
C TYR A 627 -29.63 16.33 5.28
N LYS A 628 -30.88 15.86 5.38
CA LYS A 628 -31.84 15.97 4.26
C LYS A 628 -32.26 17.41 4.00
N LEU A 629 -32.25 18.27 5.01
CA LEU A 629 -32.49 19.69 4.80
C LEU A 629 -31.30 20.33 4.07
N LEU A 630 -30.06 20.02 4.48
CA LEU A 630 -28.83 20.52 3.85
C LEU A 630 -28.62 19.98 2.42
N ILE A 631 -28.94 18.70 2.21
CA ILE A 631 -28.76 17.96 0.96
C ILE A 631 -30.12 17.33 0.58
N PRO A 632 -31.02 18.08 -0.07
CA PRO A 632 -32.39 17.63 -0.35
C PRO A 632 -32.51 16.41 -1.27
N SER A 633 -31.44 16.06 -1.98
CA SER A 633 -31.40 14.90 -2.85
C SER A 633 -31.24 13.57 -2.09
N LEU A 634 -30.91 13.58 -0.79
CA LEU A 634 -30.70 12.35 -0.03
C LEU A 634 -31.96 11.51 0.13
N THR A 635 -31.85 10.22 -0.21
CA THR A 635 -32.96 9.26 -0.18
C THR A 635 -32.98 8.39 1.09
N HIS A 636 -31.85 8.27 1.78
CA HIS A 636 -31.70 7.48 3.01
C HIS A 636 -31.23 8.33 4.19
N GLU A 637 -31.31 7.77 5.39
CA GLU A 637 -31.04 8.47 6.65
C GLU A 637 -30.18 7.68 7.62
N VAL A 638 -29.92 6.42 7.28
CA VAL A 638 -29.02 5.55 8.02
C VAL A 638 -27.92 5.06 7.09
N ASP A 639 -26.75 4.82 7.65
CA ASP A 639 -25.68 4.11 6.96
C ASP A 639 -26.09 2.64 6.77
N PHE A 640 -25.81 2.09 5.58
CA PHE A 640 -26.31 0.77 5.19
C PHE A 640 -25.64 -0.38 5.95
N ILE A 641 -24.41 -0.19 6.43
CA ILE A 641 -23.63 -1.21 7.14
C ILE A 641 -23.88 -1.12 8.65
N THR A 642 -23.60 0.05 9.23
CA THR A 642 -23.67 0.27 10.69
C THR A 642 -25.12 0.40 11.17
N ARG A 643 -26.05 0.77 10.29
CA ARG A 643 -27.46 1.10 10.60
C ARG A 643 -27.62 2.32 11.52
N GLU A 644 -26.54 3.05 11.77
CA GLU A 644 -26.55 4.30 12.52
C GLU A 644 -27.14 5.43 11.67
N LYS A 645 -27.76 6.44 12.31
CA LYS A 645 -28.23 7.63 11.59
C LYS A 645 -27.03 8.35 10.96
N LEU A 646 -27.20 8.90 9.75
CA LEU A 646 -26.12 9.61 9.05
C LEU A 646 -25.57 10.79 9.88
N THR A 647 -26.44 11.43 10.66
CA THR A 647 -26.11 12.57 11.52
C THR A 647 -25.25 12.22 12.73
N VAL A 648 -24.97 10.93 12.97
CA VAL A 648 -24.05 10.49 14.04
C VAL A 648 -22.61 10.93 13.75
N TYR A 649 -22.19 10.97 12.49
CA TYR A 649 -20.85 11.42 12.12
C TYR A 649 -20.93 12.73 11.35
N PRO A 650 -19.93 13.62 11.43
CA PRO A 650 -19.95 14.87 10.69
C PRO A 650 -19.85 14.63 9.17
N LEU A 651 -20.38 15.56 8.37
CA LEU A 651 -20.42 15.45 6.90
C LEU A 651 -19.05 15.22 6.24
N THR A 652 -17.96 15.62 6.89
CA THR A 652 -16.57 15.37 6.45
C THR A 652 -16.17 13.89 6.41
N HIS A 653 -16.96 13.01 7.03
CA HIS A 653 -16.78 11.55 7.00
C HIS A 653 -17.51 10.88 5.83
N TYR A 654 -18.21 11.67 5.01
CA TYR A 654 -18.97 11.19 3.88
C TYR A 654 -18.48 11.85 2.59
N ILE A 655 -18.72 11.17 1.47
CA ILE A 655 -18.80 11.79 0.15
C ILE A 655 -20.20 11.57 -0.41
N LEU A 656 -20.61 12.39 -1.36
CA LEU A 656 -21.85 12.18 -2.08
C LEU A 656 -21.68 11.15 -3.22
N SER A 657 -22.65 10.26 -3.42
CA SER A 657 -22.70 9.31 -4.54
C SER A 657 -22.77 10.03 -5.88
N GLU A 658 -22.34 9.40 -6.98
CA GLU A 658 -22.40 10.00 -8.33
C GLU A 658 -23.80 10.57 -8.67
N GLN A 659 -24.86 9.88 -8.26
CA GLN A 659 -26.25 10.29 -8.50
C GLN A 659 -26.73 11.42 -7.58
N GLY A 660 -25.97 11.75 -6.54
CA GLY A 660 -26.27 12.83 -5.62
C GLY A 660 -27.27 12.47 -4.52
N ASP A 661 -27.69 11.21 -4.41
CA ASP A 661 -28.83 10.75 -3.62
C ASP A 661 -28.46 9.91 -2.39
N GLU A 662 -27.18 9.58 -2.24
CA GLU A 662 -26.65 8.78 -1.14
C GLU A 662 -25.35 9.39 -0.57
N LEU A 663 -25.17 9.29 0.75
CA LEU A 663 -23.90 9.61 1.42
C LEU A 663 -23.09 8.33 1.63
N VAL A 664 -21.89 8.27 1.05
CA VAL A 664 -20.96 7.14 1.19
C VAL A 664 -20.07 7.33 2.41
N PHE A 665 -20.19 6.44 3.38
CA PHE A 665 -19.46 6.54 4.65
C PHE A 665 -18.01 6.05 4.51
N LEU A 666 -17.05 6.99 4.49
CA LEU A 666 -15.64 6.71 4.24
C LEU A 666 -14.97 5.79 5.28
N PRO A 667 -15.32 5.81 6.58
CA PRO A 667 -14.80 4.85 7.55
C PRO A 667 -15.08 3.38 7.19
N ASN A 668 -16.23 3.08 6.58
CA ASN A 668 -16.50 1.72 6.06
C ASN A 668 -15.51 1.36 4.94
N CYS A 669 -15.17 2.31 4.08
CA CYS A 669 -14.19 2.13 3.01
C CYS A 669 -12.76 1.94 3.55
N VAL A 670 -12.37 2.67 4.59
CA VAL A 670 -11.09 2.48 5.30
C VAL A 670 -11.03 1.09 5.91
N ASN A 671 -12.09 0.65 6.59
CA ASN A 671 -12.16 -0.69 7.15
C ASN A 671 -12.04 -1.75 6.05
N ASN A 672 -12.74 -1.58 4.93
CA ASN A 672 -12.60 -2.45 3.78
C ASN A 672 -11.16 -2.48 3.24
N PHE A 673 -10.46 -1.34 3.20
CA PHE A 673 -9.05 -1.31 2.81
C PHE A 673 -8.15 -2.07 3.80
N LYS A 674 -8.35 -1.90 5.10
CA LYS A 674 -7.58 -2.63 6.13
C LYS A 674 -7.73 -4.15 5.99
N TYR A 675 -8.93 -4.63 5.69
CA TYR A 675 -9.21 -6.07 5.56
C TYR A 675 -8.94 -6.65 4.16
N ARG A 676 -9.21 -5.87 3.10
CA ARG A 676 -9.23 -6.36 1.71
C ARG A 676 -8.21 -5.69 0.79
N ARG A 677 -7.47 -4.69 1.27
CA ARG A 677 -6.51 -3.86 0.50
C ARG A 677 -7.14 -3.17 -0.72
N THR A 678 -8.45 -2.93 -0.66
CA THR A 678 -9.21 -2.20 -1.68
C THR A 678 -9.99 -1.06 -1.02
N PHE A 679 -9.98 0.12 -1.63
CA PHE A 679 -10.72 1.27 -1.12
C PHE A 679 -11.95 1.49 -1.99
N TYR A 680 -13.04 0.78 -1.67
CA TYR A 680 -14.25 0.70 -2.49
C TYR A 680 -15.47 1.29 -1.77
N ASN A 681 -16.48 1.67 -2.55
CA ASN A 681 -17.79 2.09 -2.05
C ASN A 681 -18.47 0.89 -1.37
N CYS A 682 -18.72 1.04 -0.07
CA CYS A 682 -19.26 0.01 0.81
C CYS A 682 -20.75 0.22 1.16
N ASN A 683 -21.43 1.21 0.56
CA ASN A 683 -22.84 1.49 0.87
C ASN A 683 -23.81 0.38 0.47
N HIS A 684 -23.41 -0.51 -0.43
CA HIS A 684 -24.29 -1.58 -0.91
C HIS A 684 -23.83 -2.95 -0.39
N THR A 685 -24.74 -3.91 -0.38
CA THR A 685 -24.43 -5.33 -0.08
C THR A 685 -23.31 -5.88 -0.95
N ILE A 686 -23.17 -5.35 -2.17
CA ILE A 686 -22.06 -5.63 -3.08
C ILE A 686 -21.15 -4.41 -3.08
N VAL A 687 -19.93 -4.60 -2.57
CA VAL A 687 -18.87 -3.60 -2.57
C VAL A 687 -18.49 -3.28 -4.03
N LYS A 688 -18.44 -1.99 -4.40
CA LYS A 688 -18.18 -1.55 -5.78
C LYS A 688 -17.01 -0.55 -5.84
N PRO A 689 -16.20 -0.54 -6.92
CA PRO A 689 -15.25 0.54 -7.15
C PRO A 689 -15.94 1.90 -7.21
N PHE A 690 -15.23 2.94 -6.76
CA PHE A 690 -15.72 4.32 -6.88
C PHE A 690 -15.79 4.77 -8.34
N THR A 691 -16.81 5.57 -8.66
CA THR A 691 -16.97 6.22 -9.97
C THR A 691 -15.94 7.35 -10.13
N ALA A 692 -15.77 7.88 -11.35
CA ALA A 692 -14.83 8.98 -11.58
C ALA A 692 -15.20 10.23 -10.75
N VAL A 693 -16.50 10.53 -10.65
CA VAL A 693 -17.00 11.65 -9.84
C VAL A 693 -16.72 11.44 -8.35
N GLU A 694 -16.98 10.23 -7.84
CA GLU A 694 -16.71 9.90 -6.43
C GLU A 694 -15.21 9.96 -6.11
N LYS A 695 -14.35 9.48 -7.02
CA LYS A 695 -12.89 9.57 -6.87
C LYS A 695 -12.42 11.03 -6.75
N GLU A 696 -12.96 11.94 -7.56
CA GLU A 696 -12.65 13.37 -7.43
C GLU A 696 -13.14 13.94 -6.09
N ARG A 697 -14.35 13.57 -5.65
CA ARG A 697 -14.88 14.00 -4.34
C ARG A 697 -14.01 13.52 -3.17
N ILE A 698 -13.49 12.30 -3.21
CA ILE A 698 -12.60 11.76 -2.16
C ILE A 698 -11.34 12.61 -2.00
N LYS A 699 -10.76 13.16 -3.08
CA LYS A 699 -9.55 13.99 -3.00
C LYS A 699 -9.73 15.25 -2.16
N HIS A 700 -10.98 15.68 -1.94
CA HIS A 700 -11.34 16.83 -1.10
C HIS A 700 -11.77 16.43 0.32
N SER A 701 -11.74 15.15 0.67
CA SER A 701 -12.08 14.66 2.02
C SER A 701 -10.94 14.87 3.02
N LEU A 702 -11.15 14.47 4.28
CA LEU A 702 -10.12 14.58 5.33
C LEU A 702 -8.82 13.85 4.92
N PRO A 703 -7.63 14.39 5.26
CA PRO A 703 -6.34 13.82 4.86
C PRO A 703 -6.18 12.32 5.19
N GLN A 704 -6.76 11.87 6.30
CA GLN A 704 -6.74 10.47 6.70
C GLN A 704 -7.41 9.55 5.66
N PHE A 705 -8.50 9.97 5.02
CA PHE A 705 -9.20 9.16 4.03
C PHE A 705 -8.50 9.22 2.68
N VAL A 706 -8.04 10.42 2.29
CA VAL A 706 -7.22 10.62 1.09
C VAL A 706 -5.97 9.74 1.12
N HIS A 707 -5.32 9.61 2.29
CA HIS A 707 -4.17 8.73 2.46
C HIS A 707 -4.48 7.27 2.10
N TYR A 708 -5.56 6.69 2.67
CA TYR A 708 -5.95 5.31 2.36
C TYR A 708 -6.40 5.14 0.91
N PHE A 709 -7.09 6.13 0.35
CA PHE A 709 -7.48 6.13 -1.05
C PHE A 709 -6.25 6.14 -1.97
N ASN A 710 -5.30 7.03 -1.72
CA ASN A 710 -4.05 7.09 -2.49
C ASN A 710 -3.23 5.80 -2.33
N ALA A 711 -3.12 5.23 -1.12
CA ALA A 711 -2.44 3.96 -0.91
C ALA A 711 -3.11 2.79 -1.65
N ALA A 712 -4.43 2.85 -1.89
CA ALA A 712 -5.15 1.87 -2.68
C ALA A 712 -5.01 2.09 -4.19
N GLU A 713 -4.98 3.35 -4.63
CA GLU A 713 -4.82 3.78 -6.02
C GLU A 713 -3.36 3.87 -6.47
N GLU A 714 -2.39 3.77 -5.54
CA GLU A 714 -0.98 3.54 -5.84
C GLU A 714 -0.89 2.19 -6.56
N GLU A 715 -1.05 2.27 -7.88
CA GLU A 715 -0.76 1.19 -8.80
C GLU A 715 0.73 0.93 -8.71
N ARG A 716 1.10 0.00 -7.84
CA ARG A 716 2.31 -0.79 -8.09
C ARG A 716 2.06 -1.46 -9.44
N HIS A 717 2.63 -0.87 -10.49
CA HIS A 717 2.64 -1.50 -11.80
C HIS A 717 3.30 -2.86 -11.63
N ASP A 718 2.48 -3.90 -11.60
CA ASP A 718 2.95 -5.26 -11.44
C ASP A 718 3.91 -5.54 -12.58
N VAL A 719 5.19 -5.74 -12.25
CA VAL A 719 6.20 -6.04 -13.26
C VAL A 719 5.81 -7.34 -13.94
N PRO A 720 5.58 -7.35 -15.27
CA PRO A 720 5.10 -8.52 -16.00
C PRO A 720 5.86 -9.80 -15.69
N VAL A 721 5.16 -10.93 -15.66
CA VAL A 721 5.76 -12.27 -15.60
C VAL A 721 5.78 -12.92 -16.98
N SER A 722 6.65 -13.90 -17.17
CA SER A 722 6.73 -14.62 -18.43
C SER A 722 5.50 -15.48 -18.67
N ARG A 723 5.15 -15.67 -19.95
CA ARG A 723 4.09 -16.59 -20.36
C ARG A 723 4.35 -18.01 -19.85
N LYS A 724 5.62 -18.44 -19.83
CA LYS A 724 6.01 -19.75 -19.29
C LYS A 724 5.55 -19.90 -17.84
N THR A 725 5.80 -18.89 -17.01
CA THR A 725 5.36 -18.86 -15.60
C THR A 725 3.84 -18.92 -15.49
N VAL A 726 3.10 -18.14 -16.27
CA VAL A 726 1.62 -18.20 -16.29
C VAL A 726 1.11 -19.59 -16.67
N MET A 727 1.76 -20.28 -17.62
CA MET A 727 1.39 -21.65 -18.00
C MET A 727 1.69 -22.69 -16.92
N GLU A 728 2.72 -22.51 -16.11
CA GLU A 728 2.95 -23.39 -14.95
C GLU A 728 1.92 -23.13 -13.83
N VAL A 729 1.52 -21.88 -13.62
CA VAL A 729 0.40 -21.57 -12.71
C VAL A 729 -0.91 -22.17 -13.24
N LYS A 730 -1.16 -22.15 -14.55
CA LYS A 730 -2.32 -22.84 -15.14
C LYS A 730 -2.34 -24.32 -14.79
N LYS A 731 -1.20 -25.03 -14.87
CA LYS A 731 -1.12 -26.45 -14.47
C LYS A 731 -1.41 -26.64 -12.98
N LEU A 732 -0.92 -25.73 -12.13
CA LEU A 732 -1.23 -25.73 -10.71
C LEU A 732 -2.75 -25.61 -10.51
N VAL A 733 -3.41 -24.66 -11.18
CA VAL A 733 -4.87 -24.50 -11.14
C VAL A 733 -5.55 -25.79 -11.60
N GLU A 734 -5.13 -26.35 -12.74
CA GLU A 734 -5.67 -27.59 -13.34
C GLU A 734 -5.63 -28.80 -12.39
N GLY A 735 -4.61 -28.89 -11.54
CA GLY A 735 -4.48 -29.97 -10.56
C GLY A 735 -5.08 -29.69 -9.18
N THR A 736 -5.57 -28.48 -8.90
CA THR A 736 -6.00 -28.08 -7.54
C THR A 736 -7.43 -27.56 -7.47
N LEU A 737 -7.97 -27.01 -8.56
CA LEU A 737 -9.32 -26.47 -8.59
C LEU A 737 -10.33 -27.60 -8.85
N TYR A 738 -11.02 -28.03 -7.81
CA TYR A 738 -12.12 -29.01 -7.90
C TYR A 738 -13.46 -28.33 -7.62
N PRO A 739 -14.30 -28.04 -8.63
CA PRO A 739 -15.51 -27.25 -8.43
C PRO A 739 -16.49 -27.81 -7.40
N GLU A 740 -16.50 -29.14 -7.19
CA GLU A 740 -17.38 -29.77 -6.20
C GLU A 740 -16.96 -29.44 -4.76
N GLY A 741 -15.66 -29.24 -4.51
CA GLY A 741 -15.11 -28.81 -3.23
C GLY A 741 -15.30 -27.31 -2.92
N LEU A 742 -15.91 -26.53 -3.82
CA LEU A 742 -16.32 -25.16 -3.55
C LEU A 742 -17.67 -25.05 -2.84
N TYR A 743 -18.46 -26.14 -2.83
CA TYR A 743 -19.76 -26.16 -2.17
C TYR A 743 -19.61 -26.61 -0.72
N LEU A 744 -20.23 -25.86 0.20
CA LEU A 744 -20.19 -26.15 1.63
C LEU A 744 -20.67 -27.58 1.92
N GLY A 745 -19.87 -28.36 2.66
CA GLY A 745 -20.18 -29.73 3.05
C GLY A 745 -19.69 -30.82 2.08
N ASN A 746 -19.01 -30.45 1.00
CA ASN A 746 -18.35 -31.40 0.11
C ASN A 746 -16.84 -31.40 0.35
N ASP A 747 -16.28 -32.58 0.65
CA ASP A 747 -14.83 -32.77 0.75
C ASP A 747 -14.25 -33.15 -0.61
N ILE A 748 -13.00 -32.74 -0.85
CA ILE A 748 -12.21 -33.27 -1.96
C ILE A 748 -11.92 -34.75 -1.70
N THR A 749 -12.04 -35.57 -2.74
CA THR A 749 -11.73 -36.99 -2.64
C THR A 749 -10.23 -37.21 -2.43
N ALA A 750 -9.83 -38.32 -1.80
CA ALA A 750 -8.42 -38.63 -1.58
C ALA A 750 -7.55 -38.60 -2.87
N PRO A 751 -8.03 -39.10 -4.03
CA PRO A 751 -7.28 -38.96 -5.29
C PRO A 751 -7.13 -37.51 -5.76
N GLN A 752 -8.13 -36.66 -5.54
CA GLN A 752 -8.08 -35.23 -5.86
C GLN A 752 -7.08 -34.50 -4.96
N LEU A 753 -7.10 -34.80 -3.65
CA LEU A 753 -6.11 -34.27 -2.72
C LEU A 753 -4.68 -34.67 -3.12
N GLN A 754 -4.45 -35.94 -3.45
CA GLN A 754 -3.14 -36.41 -3.90
C GLN A 754 -2.69 -35.73 -5.20
N CYS A 755 -3.62 -35.49 -6.13
CA CYS A 755 -3.32 -34.74 -7.36
C CYS A 755 -2.93 -33.28 -7.04
N ALA A 756 -3.67 -32.62 -6.15
CA ALA A 756 -3.35 -31.26 -5.69
C ALA A 756 -1.97 -31.19 -5.04
N GLU A 757 -1.63 -32.12 -4.15
CA GLU A 757 -0.31 -32.21 -3.51
C GLU A 757 0.82 -32.36 -4.55
N ASN A 758 0.62 -33.21 -5.56
CA ASN A 758 1.59 -33.37 -6.63
C ASN A 758 1.74 -32.10 -7.46
N SER A 759 0.65 -31.41 -7.77
CA SER A 759 0.70 -30.14 -8.51
C SER A 759 1.39 -29.02 -7.74
N TYR A 760 1.16 -28.88 -6.43
CA TYR A 760 1.91 -27.94 -5.59
C TYR A 760 3.40 -28.31 -5.53
N ARG A 761 3.73 -29.60 -5.39
CA ARG A 761 5.13 -30.07 -5.39
C ARG A 761 5.85 -29.71 -6.69
N ASP A 762 5.20 -29.97 -7.82
CA ASP A 762 5.75 -29.67 -9.14
C ASP A 762 5.91 -28.16 -9.36
N PHE A 763 4.92 -27.37 -8.94
CA PHE A 763 4.98 -25.91 -9.02
C PHE A 763 6.08 -25.32 -8.12
N LEU A 764 6.23 -25.80 -6.88
CA LEU A 764 7.28 -25.34 -5.98
C LEU A 764 8.68 -25.68 -6.51
N LYS A 765 8.83 -26.85 -7.15
CA LYS A 765 10.07 -27.20 -7.85
C LYS A 765 10.36 -26.23 -9.01
N TYR A 766 9.34 -25.84 -9.77
CA TYR A 766 9.47 -24.80 -10.80
C TYR A 766 9.85 -23.44 -10.21
N LEU A 767 9.12 -22.99 -9.18
CA LEU A 767 9.32 -21.72 -8.48
C LEU A 767 10.75 -21.58 -7.94
N ASN A 768 11.29 -22.63 -7.35
CA ASN A 768 12.66 -22.66 -6.83
C ASN A 768 13.73 -22.70 -7.94
N GLY A 769 13.36 -23.12 -9.15
CA GLY A 769 14.22 -23.11 -10.34
C GLY A 769 14.14 -21.83 -11.17
N LEU A 770 13.30 -20.86 -10.80
CA LEU A 770 13.18 -19.59 -11.52
C LEU A 770 14.40 -18.69 -11.28
N PRO A 771 14.80 -17.88 -12.28
CA PRO A 771 15.68 -16.74 -12.04
C PRO A 771 15.12 -15.84 -10.94
N GLU A 772 15.99 -15.27 -10.11
CA GLU A 772 15.58 -14.47 -8.95
C GLU A 772 14.64 -13.33 -9.33
N GLU A 773 14.93 -12.61 -10.43
CA GLU A 773 14.08 -11.54 -10.93
C GLU A 773 12.67 -12.02 -11.28
N GLU A 774 12.53 -13.10 -12.06
CA GLU A 774 11.23 -13.65 -12.46
C GLU A 774 10.45 -14.20 -11.24
N ARG A 775 11.16 -14.79 -10.27
CA ARG A 775 10.58 -15.25 -9.01
C ARG A 775 10.01 -14.09 -8.20
N VAL A 776 10.77 -13.01 -8.04
CA VAL A 776 10.32 -11.80 -7.33
C VAL A 776 9.15 -11.15 -8.07
N ARG A 777 9.20 -11.08 -9.41
CA ARG A 777 8.09 -10.58 -10.23
C ARG A 777 6.82 -11.38 -9.94
N LEU A 778 6.88 -12.72 -10.02
CA LEU A 778 5.75 -13.60 -9.75
C LEU A 778 5.19 -13.44 -8.33
N LEU A 779 6.05 -13.55 -7.31
CA LEU A 779 5.61 -13.52 -5.91
C LEU A 779 4.92 -12.20 -5.55
N ASN A 780 5.37 -11.09 -6.15
CA ASN A 780 4.79 -9.77 -5.95
C ASN A 780 3.57 -9.46 -6.83
N GLN A 781 3.17 -10.36 -7.73
CA GLN A 781 2.02 -10.13 -8.60
C GLN A 781 0.75 -9.92 -7.77
N SER A 782 0.09 -8.77 -7.95
CA SER A 782 -1.20 -8.54 -7.33
C SER A 782 -2.32 -9.30 -8.04
N ILE A 783 -3.26 -9.83 -7.27
CA ILE A 783 -4.43 -10.57 -7.72
C ILE A 783 -5.64 -9.92 -7.06
N LEU A 784 -6.53 -9.35 -7.89
CA LEU A 784 -7.81 -8.79 -7.44
C LEU A 784 -8.91 -9.80 -7.71
N PHE A 785 -9.45 -10.40 -6.65
CA PHE A 785 -10.52 -11.39 -6.72
C PHE A 785 -11.57 -11.10 -5.64
N GLU A 786 -12.84 -11.01 -6.04
CA GLU A 786 -13.99 -10.69 -5.17
C GLU A 786 -13.80 -9.43 -4.30
N GLY A 787 -13.15 -8.42 -4.86
CA GLY A 787 -12.86 -7.16 -4.16
C GLY A 787 -11.76 -7.26 -3.12
N ARG A 788 -11.03 -8.37 -3.03
CA ARG A 788 -9.82 -8.53 -2.22
C ARG A 788 -8.59 -8.48 -3.11
N LYS A 789 -7.63 -7.62 -2.79
CA LYS A 789 -6.33 -7.53 -3.44
C LYS A 789 -5.31 -8.25 -2.57
N VAL A 790 -4.68 -9.29 -3.12
CA VAL A 790 -3.64 -10.09 -2.47
C VAL A 790 -2.46 -10.27 -3.42
N THR A 791 -1.28 -10.55 -2.91
CA THR A 791 -0.14 -10.95 -3.74
C THR A 791 -0.14 -12.46 -3.99
N PHE A 792 0.56 -12.90 -5.03
CA PHE A 792 0.74 -14.33 -5.30
C PHE A 792 1.39 -15.05 -4.10
N LEU A 793 2.36 -14.41 -3.44
CA LEU A 793 3.01 -14.93 -2.24
C LEU A 793 2.02 -15.13 -1.08
N GLU A 794 1.19 -14.13 -0.79
CA GLU A 794 0.22 -14.22 0.31
C GLU A 794 -0.79 -15.36 0.12
N VAL A 795 -1.18 -15.66 -1.12
CA VAL A 795 -2.05 -16.81 -1.44
C VAL A 795 -1.28 -18.13 -1.23
N LEU A 796 0.00 -18.16 -1.60
CA LEU A 796 0.84 -19.34 -1.41
C LEU A 796 1.09 -19.64 0.08
N GLU A 797 1.40 -18.63 0.89
CA GLU A 797 1.56 -18.73 2.36
C GLU A 797 0.27 -19.17 3.05
N GLN A 798 -0.89 -18.68 2.60
CA GLN A 798 -2.19 -19.13 3.13
C GLN A 798 -2.36 -20.65 2.98
N VAL A 799 -1.97 -21.18 1.84
CA VAL A 799 -2.06 -22.62 1.57
C VAL A 799 -0.99 -23.41 2.32
N LEU A 800 0.28 -23.00 2.22
CA LEU A 800 1.40 -23.79 2.71
C LEU A 800 1.63 -23.68 4.22
N ASP A 801 1.50 -22.48 4.79
CA ASP A 801 1.87 -22.21 6.18
C ASP A 801 0.65 -22.21 7.10
N LYS A 802 -0.49 -21.71 6.60
CA LYS A 802 -1.73 -21.58 7.40
C LYS A 802 -2.71 -22.74 7.19
N GLY A 803 -2.44 -23.63 6.23
CA GLY A 803 -3.30 -24.78 5.95
C GLY A 803 -4.70 -24.41 5.46
N GLU A 804 -4.85 -23.26 4.79
CA GLU A 804 -6.11 -22.81 4.23
C GLU A 804 -6.58 -23.73 3.09
N CYS A 805 -7.89 -23.68 2.77
CA CYS A 805 -8.48 -24.56 1.78
C CYS A 805 -7.84 -24.40 0.39
N LEU A 806 -7.30 -25.51 -0.15
CA LEU A 806 -6.63 -25.56 -1.46
C LEU A 806 -7.53 -25.09 -2.61
N VAL A 807 -8.78 -25.55 -2.61
CA VAL A 807 -9.74 -25.29 -3.70
C VAL A 807 -10.18 -23.84 -3.73
N VAL A 808 -10.39 -23.23 -2.56
CA VAL A 808 -10.76 -21.81 -2.45
C VAL A 808 -9.60 -20.94 -2.95
N ASN A 809 -8.37 -21.22 -2.53
CA ASN A 809 -7.19 -20.47 -2.93
C ASN A 809 -6.83 -20.67 -4.42
N ALA A 810 -7.14 -21.84 -5.01
CA ALA A 810 -6.95 -22.08 -6.44
C ALA A 810 -7.73 -21.11 -7.34
N GLN A 811 -8.82 -20.50 -6.85
CA GLN A 811 -9.55 -19.46 -7.59
C GLN A 811 -8.75 -18.18 -7.77
N TYR A 812 -7.87 -17.82 -6.82
CA TYR A 812 -6.95 -16.69 -6.98
C TYR A 812 -5.93 -16.97 -8.09
N PHE A 813 -5.37 -18.18 -8.13
CA PHE A 813 -4.47 -18.59 -9.21
C PHE A 813 -5.18 -18.67 -10.57
N LEU A 814 -6.44 -19.12 -10.60
CA LEU A 814 -7.27 -19.04 -11.80
C LEU A 814 -7.45 -17.59 -12.25
N LYS A 815 -7.78 -16.68 -11.33
CA LYS A 815 -7.93 -15.25 -11.62
C LYS A 815 -6.62 -14.66 -12.15
N PHE A 816 -5.49 -15.00 -11.55
CA PHE A 816 -4.16 -14.62 -12.02
C PHE A 816 -3.91 -15.04 -13.47
N VAL A 817 -4.26 -16.29 -13.82
CA VAL A 817 -4.10 -16.80 -15.19
C VAL A 817 -5.01 -16.05 -16.17
N LEU A 818 -6.28 -15.84 -15.82
CA LEU A 818 -7.24 -15.10 -16.65
C LEU A 818 -6.92 -13.60 -16.77
N ASP A 819 -6.22 -13.04 -15.79
CA ASP A 819 -5.71 -11.68 -15.84
C ASP A 819 -4.65 -11.51 -16.94
N HIS A 820 -3.88 -12.55 -17.23
CA HIS A 820 -2.90 -12.55 -18.32
C HIS A 820 -3.48 -13.08 -19.64
N ASP A 821 -4.42 -14.03 -19.59
CA ASP A 821 -5.07 -14.62 -20.77
C ASP A 821 -6.56 -14.92 -20.55
N PRO A 822 -7.44 -13.97 -20.90
CA PRO A 822 -8.89 -14.17 -20.83
C PRO A 822 -9.41 -15.26 -21.78
N PHE A 823 -8.66 -15.58 -22.83
CA PHE A 823 -9.08 -16.53 -23.86
C PHE A 823 -8.68 -17.97 -23.50
N MET A 824 -7.90 -18.14 -22.43
CA MET A 824 -7.47 -19.44 -21.95
C MET A 824 -8.67 -20.32 -21.62
N ARG A 825 -8.60 -21.57 -22.09
CA ARG A 825 -9.66 -22.57 -21.91
C ARG A 825 -9.31 -23.49 -20.75
N PHE A 826 -10.34 -23.82 -19.98
CA PHE A 826 -10.29 -24.78 -18.88
C PHE A 826 -11.25 -25.94 -19.16
N PRO A 827 -11.20 -27.04 -18.40
CA PRO A 827 -12.17 -28.12 -18.51
C PRO A 827 -13.62 -27.59 -18.50
N VAL A 828 -14.48 -28.11 -19.39
CA VAL A 828 -15.85 -27.61 -19.61
C VAL A 828 -16.68 -27.56 -18.31
N GLU A 829 -16.44 -28.50 -17.41
CA GLU A 829 -17.11 -28.55 -16.10
C GLU A 829 -16.82 -27.30 -15.24
N TRP A 830 -15.63 -26.72 -15.37
CA TRP A 830 -15.20 -25.55 -14.60
C TRP A 830 -15.81 -24.28 -15.14
N GLU A 831 -15.86 -24.17 -16.48
CA GLU A 831 -16.43 -23.03 -17.21
C GLU A 831 -17.85 -22.71 -16.70
N HIS A 832 -18.63 -23.75 -16.38
CA HIS A 832 -19.99 -23.61 -15.85
C HIS A 832 -20.05 -23.49 -14.33
N LYS A 833 -19.29 -24.29 -13.57
CA LYS A 833 -19.42 -24.35 -12.10
C LYS A 833 -18.68 -23.23 -11.35
N VAL A 834 -17.58 -22.69 -11.88
CA VAL A 834 -16.71 -21.69 -11.22
C VAL A 834 -16.95 -20.26 -11.74
N ARG A 835 -17.96 -20.05 -12.60
CA ARG A 835 -18.28 -18.75 -13.22
C ARG A 835 -17.06 -18.11 -13.92
N VAL A 836 -16.25 -18.92 -14.63
CA VAL A 836 -15.04 -18.48 -15.33
C VAL A 836 -15.31 -17.31 -16.27
N ASP A 837 -16.46 -17.29 -16.95
CA ASP A 837 -16.86 -16.20 -17.83
C ASP A 837 -16.98 -14.85 -17.11
N ALA A 838 -17.43 -14.83 -15.85
CA ALA A 838 -17.45 -13.61 -15.05
C ALA A 838 -16.03 -13.11 -14.75
N LEU A 839 -15.10 -14.04 -14.48
CA LEU A 839 -13.69 -13.70 -14.23
C LEU A 839 -12.99 -13.20 -15.49
N ARG A 840 -13.32 -13.73 -16.67
CA ARG A 840 -12.82 -13.23 -17.96
C ARG A 840 -13.21 -11.78 -18.20
N LEU A 841 -14.46 -11.42 -17.91
CA LEU A 841 -14.96 -10.05 -18.03
C LEU A 841 -14.27 -9.09 -17.05
N GLN A 842 -13.81 -9.60 -15.92
CA GLN A 842 -13.08 -8.88 -14.87
C GLN A 842 -11.55 -8.99 -15.01
N SER A 843 -11.05 -9.47 -16.15
CA SER A 843 -9.62 -9.60 -16.38
C SER A 843 -8.92 -8.24 -16.30
N ALA A 844 -7.82 -8.20 -15.56
CA ALA A 844 -6.92 -7.05 -15.48
C ALA A 844 -6.10 -6.84 -16.77
N LYS A 845 -6.14 -7.81 -17.71
CA LYS A 845 -5.49 -7.73 -19.03
C LYS A 845 -3.99 -7.39 -18.93
N LYS A 846 -3.30 -8.10 -18.06
CA LYS A 846 -1.86 -8.03 -17.84
C LYS A 846 -1.10 -8.55 -19.05
N VAL A 847 0.05 -7.93 -19.32
CA VAL A 847 0.94 -8.29 -20.43
C VAL A 847 2.01 -9.25 -19.91
N TYR A 848 2.49 -10.17 -20.75
CA TYR A 848 3.63 -11.02 -20.40
C TYR A 848 4.96 -10.26 -20.51
N SER A 849 5.95 -10.64 -19.70
CA SER A 849 7.30 -10.07 -19.78
C SER A 849 8.01 -10.36 -21.10
N ASP A 850 7.57 -11.39 -21.84
CA ASP A 850 8.00 -11.68 -23.21
C ASP A 850 7.76 -10.51 -24.19
N TYR A 851 6.97 -9.50 -23.80
CA TYR A 851 6.65 -8.32 -24.58
C TYR A 851 7.13 -7.00 -23.94
N ASP A 852 8.06 -7.07 -22.98
CA ASP A 852 8.63 -5.88 -22.31
C ASP A 852 9.38 -4.96 -23.28
N GLN A 853 10.01 -5.51 -24.31
CA GLN A 853 10.70 -4.74 -25.35
C GLN A 853 9.77 -3.93 -26.27
N ILE A 854 8.46 -4.19 -26.25
CA ILE A 854 7.50 -3.49 -27.11
C ILE A 854 6.87 -2.35 -26.32
N SER A 855 7.20 -1.12 -26.71
CA SER A 855 6.60 0.08 -26.14
C SER A 855 5.10 0.17 -26.46
N PHE A 856 4.41 1.05 -25.76
CA PHE A 856 2.99 1.29 -25.99
C PHE A 856 2.71 1.81 -27.41
N GLU A 857 3.52 2.76 -27.88
CA GLU A 857 3.42 3.37 -29.21
C GLU A 857 3.72 2.35 -30.31
N GLU A 858 4.75 1.52 -30.11
CA GLU A 858 5.09 0.46 -31.06
C GLU A 858 4.00 -0.61 -31.14
N ALA A 859 3.35 -0.96 -30.01
CA ALA A 859 2.19 -1.86 -30.03
C ALA A 859 1.03 -1.30 -30.85
N ILE A 860 0.71 0.00 -30.71
CA ILE A 860 -0.31 0.67 -31.52
C ILE A 860 0.07 0.57 -33.00
N LYS A 861 1.29 0.98 -33.36
CA LYS A 861 1.79 0.94 -34.73
C LYS A 861 1.65 -0.46 -35.34
N ARG A 862 2.08 -1.50 -34.63
CA ARG A 862 1.97 -2.90 -35.08
C ARG A 862 0.51 -3.33 -35.26
N ILE A 863 -0.40 -2.92 -34.38
CA ILE A 863 -1.85 -3.19 -34.51
C ILE A 863 -2.43 -2.52 -35.77
N LEU A 864 -2.09 -1.26 -36.02
CA LEU A 864 -2.56 -0.53 -37.20
C LEU A 864 -2.03 -1.16 -38.50
N ILE A 865 -0.74 -1.51 -38.54
CA ILE A 865 -0.14 -2.22 -39.67
C ILE A 865 -0.83 -3.57 -39.90
N LEU A 866 -1.12 -4.33 -38.84
CA LEU A 866 -1.87 -5.58 -38.94
C LEU A 866 -3.27 -5.35 -39.51
N CYS A 867 -3.98 -4.31 -39.07
CA CYS A 867 -5.29 -3.97 -39.62
C CYS A 867 -5.22 -3.70 -41.12
N VAL A 868 -4.30 -2.82 -41.55
CA VAL A 868 -4.11 -2.51 -42.97
C VAL A 868 -3.70 -3.76 -43.75
N SER A 869 -2.80 -4.59 -43.19
CA SER A 869 -2.37 -5.84 -43.82
C SER A 869 -3.54 -6.81 -44.04
N VAL A 870 -4.42 -6.98 -43.05
CA VAL A 870 -5.65 -7.79 -43.18
C VAL A 870 -6.58 -7.22 -44.26
N MET A 871 -6.70 -5.90 -44.36
CA MET A 871 -7.57 -5.24 -45.33
C MET A 871 -7.02 -5.22 -46.76
N THR A 872 -5.70 -5.36 -46.94
CA THR A 872 -5.03 -5.21 -48.25
C THR A 872 -4.52 -6.52 -48.83
N HIS A 873 -4.27 -7.54 -47.99
CA HIS A 873 -3.79 -8.83 -48.44
C HIS A 873 -4.87 -9.61 -49.20
N THR A 874 -4.49 -10.16 -50.34
CA THR A 874 -5.37 -10.96 -51.21
C THR A 874 -5.33 -12.43 -50.80
N PHE A 875 -6.12 -12.79 -49.79
CA PHE A 875 -6.16 -14.17 -49.27
C PHE A 875 -6.77 -15.15 -50.27
N LYS A 876 -6.15 -16.32 -50.41
CA LYS A 876 -6.77 -17.49 -51.04
C LYS A 876 -7.55 -18.29 -49.99
N TYR A 877 -8.77 -18.68 -50.33
CA TYR A 877 -9.65 -19.46 -49.46
C TYR A 877 -10.52 -20.40 -50.28
N LEU A 878 -11.05 -21.44 -49.62
CA LEU A 878 -11.96 -22.39 -50.25
C LEU A 878 -13.31 -21.72 -50.51
N PRO A 879 -14.03 -22.09 -51.58
CA PRO A 879 -15.38 -21.58 -51.83
C PRO A 879 -16.26 -21.67 -50.57
N LEU A 880 -17.01 -20.60 -50.28
CA LEU A 880 -17.90 -20.44 -49.11
C LEU A 880 -17.21 -20.31 -47.73
N THR A 881 -15.87 -20.26 -47.65
CA THR A 881 -15.15 -20.08 -46.37
C THR A 881 -14.60 -18.67 -46.13
N GLY A 882 -14.67 -17.81 -47.15
CA GLY A 882 -14.27 -16.40 -47.04
C GLY A 882 -15.28 -15.58 -46.23
N VAL A 883 -14.78 -14.71 -45.37
CA VAL A 883 -15.58 -13.77 -44.57
C VAL A 883 -15.45 -12.39 -45.21
N SER A 884 -16.57 -11.77 -45.58
CA SER A 884 -16.56 -10.37 -46.04
C SER A 884 -16.35 -9.45 -44.84
N LEU A 885 -15.33 -8.61 -44.91
CA LEU A 885 -15.02 -7.61 -43.92
C LEU A 885 -15.15 -6.22 -44.56
N THR A 886 -15.92 -5.35 -43.92
CA THR A 886 -16.01 -3.93 -44.26
C THR A 886 -15.47 -3.10 -43.10
N LEU A 887 -14.65 -2.11 -43.43
CA LEU A 887 -14.14 -1.11 -42.50
C LEU A 887 -14.22 0.25 -43.17
N TRP A 888 -15.06 1.13 -42.62
CA TRP A 888 -15.41 2.41 -43.24
C TRP A 888 -15.99 2.20 -44.65
N ASP A 889 -15.35 2.72 -45.70
CA ASP A 889 -15.71 2.54 -47.11
C ASP A 889 -14.89 1.45 -47.83
N CYS A 890 -14.00 0.77 -47.12
CA CYS A 890 -13.12 -0.26 -47.68
C CYS A 890 -13.68 -1.67 -47.39
N ALA A 891 -13.52 -2.59 -48.33
CA ALA A 891 -13.98 -3.98 -48.20
C ALA A 891 -12.89 -4.97 -48.64
N ASN A 892 -12.76 -6.07 -47.91
CA ASN A 892 -11.91 -7.19 -48.30
C ASN A 892 -12.60 -8.53 -47.96
N THR A 893 -12.26 -9.60 -48.67
CA THR A 893 -12.66 -10.96 -48.28
C THR A 893 -11.49 -11.67 -47.62
N ILE A 894 -11.66 -12.05 -46.36
CA ILE A 894 -10.58 -12.55 -45.50
C ILE A 894 -10.83 -13.98 -45.02
N THR A 895 -9.78 -14.60 -44.48
CA THR A 895 -9.89 -15.91 -43.83
C THR A 895 -10.51 -15.78 -42.44
N LYS A 896 -10.93 -16.91 -41.84
CA LYS A 896 -11.40 -16.95 -40.45
C LYS A 896 -10.39 -16.38 -39.46
N THR A 897 -9.09 -16.68 -39.62
CA THR A 897 -8.02 -16.10 -38.80
C THR A 897 -7.95 -14.58 -38.95
N GLY A 898 -8.10 -14.05 -40.16
CA GLY A 898 -8.19 -12.59 -40.38
C GLY A 898 -9.41 -11.98 -39.67
N SER A 899 -10.56 -12.68 -39.69
CA SER A 899 -11.76 -12.25 -38.98
C SER A 899 -11.56 -12.22 -37.46
N ASP A 900 -10.87 -13.22 -36.90
CA ASP A 900 -10.61 -13.30 -35.46
C ASP A 900 -9.63 -12.20 -35.02
N ILE A 901 -8.59 -11.91 -35.83
CA ILE A 901 -7.70 -10.76 -35.63
C ILE A 901 -8.51 -9.46 -35.60
N MET A 902 -9.38 -9.26 -36.60
CA MET A 902 -10.17 -8.03 -36.70
C MET A 902 -11.14 -7.88 -35.52
N GLN A 903 -11.77 -8.96 -35.07
CA GLN A 903 -12.70 -8.93 -33.95
C GLN A 903 -12.04 -8.42 -32.67
N LEU A 904 -10.76 -8.75 -32.43
CA LEU A 904 -10.03 -8.33 -31.23
C LEU A 904 -9.63 -6.83 -31.27
N ILE A 905 -9.28 -6.30 -32.45
CA ILE A 905 -8.80 -4.91 -32.60
C ILE A 905 -9.89 -3.90 -32.93
N LYS A 906 -11.04 -4.35 -33.46
CA LYS A 906 -12.10 -3.48 -33.98
C LYS A 906 -12.57 -2.43 -32.97
N LYS A 907 -12.74 -2.80 -31.70
CA LYS A 907 -13.20 -1.87 -30.66
C LYS A 907 -12.20 -0.73 -30.45
N ALA A 908 -10.89 -1.04 -30.35
CA ALA A 908 -9.85 -0.03 -30.16
C ALA A 908 -9.78 0.93 -31.35
N ILE A 909 -9.84 0.40 -32.57
CA ILE A 909 -9.82 1.20 -33.81
C ILE A 909 -11.05 2.12 -33.91
N MET A 910 -12.26 1.59 -33.70
CA MET A 910 -13.48 2.37 -33.86
C MET A 910 -13.62 3.47 -32.80
N THR A 911 -13.15 3.21 -31.57
CA THR A 911 -13.23 4.17 -30.45
C THR A 911 -12.02 5.10 -30.36
N GLY A 912 -10.92 4.79 -31.06
CA GLY A 912 -9.63 5.46 -30.88
C GLY A 912 -8.96 5.18 -29.53
N ASN A 913 -9.53 4.31 -28.69
CA ASN A 913 -8.99 4.02 -27.36
C ASN A 913 -8.02 2.83 -27.40
N PHE A 914 -6.73 3.15 -27.35
CA PHE A 914 -5.63 2.19 -27.35
C PHE A 914 -4.97 2.00 -25.97
N SER A 915 -5.61 2.39 -24.87
CA SER A 915 -5.07 2.23 -23.49
C SER A 915 -4.57 0.82 -23.17
N GLN A 916 -5.05 -0.21 -23.88
CA GLN A 916 -4.65 -1.61 -23.73
C GLN A 916 -3.86 -2.16 -24.94
N ALA A 917 -3.20 -1.31 -25.72
CA ALA A 917 -2.55 -1.71 -26.97
C ALA A 917 -1.54 -2.86 -26.80
N ARG A 918 -0.67 -2.80 -25.80
CA ARG A 918 0.31 -3.86 -25.52
C ARG A 918 -0.37 -5.21 -25.26
N PHE A 919 -1.44 -5.21 -24.46
CA PHE A 919 -2.22 -6.42 -24.19
C PHE A 919 -2.95 -6.95 -25.44
N ILE A 920 -3.57 -6.06 -26.22
CA ILE A 920 -4.26 -6.43 -27.47
C ILE A 920 -3.26 -7.09 -28.42
N TYR A 921 -2.08 -6.51 -28.59
CA TYR A 921 -1.03 -7.05 -29.46
C TYR A 921 -0.49 -8.39 -28.97
N ALA A 922 -0.16 -8.50 -27.68
CA ALA A 922 0.27 -9.77 -27.07
C ALA A 922 -0.81 -10.86 -27.22
N SER A 923 -2.08 -10.51 -26.99
CA SER A 923 -3.23 -11.41 -27.15
C SER A 923 -3.41 -11.86 -28.61
N LEU A 924 -3.26 -10.96 -29.57
CA LEU A 924 -3.28 -11.30 -31.01
C LEU A 924 -2.23 -12.35 -31.33
N LEU A 925 -1.00 -12.15 -30.84
CA LEU A 925 0.10 -13.06 -31.11
C LEU A 925 -0.11 -14.42 -30.45
N GLU A 926 -0.42 -14.45 -29.15
CA GLU A 926 -0.47 -15.69 -28.37
C GLU A 926 -1.75 -16.49 -28.56
N SER A 927 -2.91 -15.85 -28.71
CA SER A 927 -4.20 -16.56 -28.78
C SER A 927 -4.68 -16.82 -30.22
N ILE A 928 -4.19 -16.05 -31.21
CA ILE A 928 -4.63 -16.16 -32.61
C ILE A 928 -3.47 -16.54 -33.53
N ILE A 929 -2.44 -15.71 -33.66
CA ILE A 929 -1.43 -15.84 -34.73
C ILE A 929 -0.52 -17.05 -34.54
N LYS A 930 0.15 -17.18 -33.38
CA LYS A 930 1.06 -18.32 -33.10
C LYS A 930 0.32 -19.67 -33.15
N PRO A 931 -0.86 -19.83 -32.50
CA PRO A 931 -1.63 -21.06 -32.65
C PRO A 931 -1.99 -21.32 -34.12
N ALA A 932 -2.42 -20.30 -34.86
CA ALA A 932 -2.79 -20.47 -36.26
C ALA A 932 -1.58 -20.84 -37.17
N PHE A 933 -0.36 -20.48 -36.78
CA PHE A 933 0.87 -20.84 -37.51
C PHE A 933 1.36 -22.26 -37.20
N VAL A 934 1.26 -22.71 -35.94
CA VAL A 934 1.79 -24.01 -35.47
C VAL A 934 0.80 -25.17 -35.67
N ASN A 935 -0.49 -24.91 -35.86
CA ASN A 935 -1.52 -25.96 -35.83
C ASN A 935 -1.43 -26.93 -37.03
N ASP A 936 -0.66 -28.01 -36.86
CA ASP A 936 -0.45 -29.13 -37.79
C ASP A 936 -1.61 -30.14 -37.83
N GLY A 937 -2.76 -29.84 -37.22
CA GLY A 937 -3.93 -30.70 -37.29
C GLY A 937 -4.31 -31.00 -38.74
N TYR A 938 -4.47 -32.28 -39.09
CA TYR A 938 -4.74 -32.77 -40.46
C TYR A 938 -5.85 -31.97 -41.19
N ARG A 939 -6.88 -31.52 -40.46
CA ARG A 939 -7.97 -30.69 -41.00
C ARG A 939 -7.54 -29.25 -41.32
N VAL A 940 -6.65 -28.65 -40.54
CA VAL A 940 -6.17 -27.26 -40.75
C VAL A 940 -5.15 -27.22 -41.89
N ALA A 941 -4.28 -28.23 -41.99
CA ALA A 941 -3.34 -28.39 -43.10
C ALA A 941 -4.03 -28.55 -44.47
N LEU A 942 -5.20 -29.19 -44.51
CA LEU A 942 -6.03 -29.34 -45.74
C LEU A 942 -6.81 -28.08 -46.12
N LEU A 943 -7.10 -27.18 -45.18
CA LEU A 943 -7.99 -26.02 -45.37
C LEU A 943 -7.24 -24.69 -45.52
N ARG A 944 -5.97 -24.62 -45.12
CA ARG A 944 -5.20 -23.36 -45.07
C ARG A 944 -4.25 -23.25 -46.25
N TYR A 945 -4.37 -22.16 -47.00
CA TYR A 945 -3.53 -21.94 -48.18
C TYR A 945 -2.10 -21.51 -47.80
N PRO A 946 -1.08 -21.87 -48.61
CA PRO A 946 0.32 -21.51 -48.36
C PRO A 946 0.58 -20.00 -48.24
N ASP A 947 -0.21 -19.16 -48.90
CA ASP A 947 -0.12 -17.70 -48.82
C ASP A 947 -0.46 -17.18 -47.42
N THR A 948 -1.49 -17.75 -46.78
CA THR A 948 -1.90 -17.38 -45.43
C THR A 948 -0.84 -17.79 -44.41
N ILE A 949 -0.19 -18.94 -44.59
CA ILE A 949 0.93 -19.38 -43.74
C ILE A 949 2.14 -18.45 -43.93
N ALA A 950 2.48 -18.11 -45.17
CA ALA A 950 3.56 -17.17 -45.45
C ALA A 950 3.28 -15.78 -44.86
N TRP A 951 2.03 -15.31 -44.91
CA TRP A 951 1.60 -14.05 -44.29
C TRP A 951 1.73 -14.08 -42.77
N LEU A 952 1.27 -15.16 -42.10
CA LEU A 952 1.45 -15.32 -40.65
C LEU A 952 2.93 -15.41 -40.26
N GLY A 953 3.74 -16.10 -41.06
CA GLY A 953 5.20 -16.16 -40.88
C GLY A 953 5.84 -14.78 -40.85
N LYS A 954 5.43 -13.86 -41.74
CA LYS A 954 5.90 -12.47 -41.77
C LYS A 954 5.56 -11.67 -40.51
N ILE A 955 4.48 -12.05 -39.82
CA ILE A 955 4.07 -11.40 -38.57
C ILE A 955 4.93 -11.93 -37.41
N ILE A 956 5.19 -13.25 -37.39
CA ILE A 956 5.94 -13.93 -36.33
C ILE A 956 7.44 -13.60 -36.38
N ASP A 957 8.03 -13.53 -37.58
CA ASP A 957 9.44 -13.16 -37.77
C ASP A 957 9.70 -11.63 -37.74
N GLU A 958 8.64 -10.87 -37.44
CA GLU A 958 8.56 -9.42 -37.41
C GLU A 958 8.93 -8.71 -38.72
N SER A 959 9.09 -9.43 -39.83
CA SER A 959 9.42 -8.82 -41.13
C SER A 959 8.30 -7.93 -41.66
N LEU A 960 7.05 -8.08 -41.21
CA LEU A 960 5.98 -7.15 -41.56
C LEU A 960 6.19 -5.74 -40.98
N PHE A 961 6.92 -5.62 -39.87
CA PHE A 961 7.07 -4.37 -39.12
C PHE A 961 8.41 -3.65 -39.35
N LYS A 962 9.37 -4.32 -40.02
CA LYS A 962 10.70 -3.74 -40.28
C LYS A 962 10.64 -2.60 -41.30
N GLN A 963 11.44 -1.56 -41.08
CA GLN A 963 11.52 -0.40 -41.97
C GLN A 963 11.84 -0.76 -43.43
N ALA A 964 12.66 -1.79 -43.66
CA ALA A 964 13.03 -2.22 -45.02
C ALA A 964 11.86 -2.81 -45.83
N THR A 965 10.80 -3.27 -45.16
CA THR A 965 9.71 -4.05 -45.74
C THR A 965 8.34 -3.45 -45.47
N ILE A 966 8.26 -2.40 -44.65
CA ILE A 966 7.02 -1.69 -44.35
C ILE A 966 6.42 -1.07 -45.62
N THR A 967 5.09 -1.10 -45.68
CA THR A 967 4.28 -0.54 -46.77
C THR A 967 3.24 0.46 -46.28
N CYS A 968 3.24 0.74 -44.97
CA CYS A 968 2.35 1.71 -44.33
C CYS A 968 3.16 2.88 -43.78
N PHE A 969 2.69 4.10 -43.98
CA PHE A 969 3.40 5.33 -43.68
C PHE A 969 2.46 6.40 -43.12
N GLU A 970 3.03 7.37 -42.41
CA GLU A 970 2.27 8.52 -41.94
C GLU A 970 1.70 9.33 -43.11
N PRO A 971 0.45 9.84 -43.00
CA PRO A 971 -0.19 10.65 -44.03
C PRO A 971 0.68 11.81 -44.53
N ASP A 972 1.34 12.51 -43.61
CA ASP A 972 2.20 13.66 -43.93
C ASP A 972 3.42 13.26 -44.76
N THR A 973 3.97 12.07 -44.46
CA THR A 973 5.09 11.49 -45.19
C THR A 973 4.67 11.10 -46.60
N LEU A 974 3.49 10.47 -46.74
CA LEU A 974 2.91 10.16 -48.04
C LEU A 974 2.70 11.42 -48.87
N LEU A 975 2.03 12.45 -48.31
CA LEU A 975 1.78 13.72 -48.98
C LEU A 975 3.08 14.35 -49.48
N THR A 976 4.09 14.43 -48.62
CA THR A 976 5.35 15.11 -48.96
C THR A 976 6.15 14.35 -50.00
N VAL A 977 6.36 13.05 -49.81
CA VAL A 977 7.20 12.26 -50.71
C VAL A 977 6.55 12.12 -52.07
N LEU A 978 5.24 11.85 -52.13
CA LEU A 978 4.53 11.73 -53.40
C LEU A 978 4.44 13.07 -54.13
N TRP A 979 4.26 14.19 -53.42
CA TRP A 979 4.30 15.52 -54.05
C TRP A 979 5.68 15.81 -54.65
N SER A 980 6.77 15.58 -53.91
CA SER A 980 8.14 15.74 -54.44
C SER A 980 8.47 14.76 -55.57
N TYR A 981 7.91 13.54 -55.54
CA TYR A 981 8.10 12.54 -56.59
C TYR A 981 7.44 13.00 -57.91
N LYS A 982 6.25 13.60 -57.82
CA LYS A 982 5.54 14.18 -58.96
C LYS A 982 6.37 15.19 -59.74
N GLU A 983 7.06 16.10 -59.04
CA GLU A 983 7.87 17.13 -59.70
C GLU A 983 9.00 16.54 -60.56
N LYS A 984 9.42 15.31 -60.25
CA LYS A 984 10.51 14.60 -60.93
C LYS A 984 10.02 13.61 -61.98
N ASN A 985 8.78 13.11 -61.88
CA ASN A 985 8.25 12.06 -62.75
C ASN A 985 6.79 12.30 -63.16
N ASN A 986 6.57 12.51 -64.47
CA ASN A 986 5.25 12.83 -65.03
C ASN A 986 4.41 11.60 -65.48
N ARG A 987 4.91 10.37 -65.32
CA ARG A 987 4.27 9.18 -65.91
C ARG A 987 2.99 8.72 -65.18
N ILE A 988 2.96 8.84 -63.86
CA ILE A 988 1.85 8.38 -62.99
C ILE A 988 1.08 9.54 -62.34
N THR A 989 1.27 10.75 -62.85
CA THR A 989 0.74 12.00 -62.29
C THR A 989 -0.78 11.99 -62.05
N PRO A 990 -1.63 11.50 -62.97
CA PRO A 990 -3.07 11.51 -62.75
C PRO A 990 -3.52 10.64 -61.57
N GLN A 991 -2.99 9.42 -61.44
CA GLN A 991 -3.31 8.49 -60.36
C GLN A 991 -2.83 9.02 -59.02
N MET A 992 -1.61 9.57 -58.98
CA MET A 992 -1.02 10.12 -57.77
C MET A 992 -1.74 11.37 -57.29
N GLU A 993 -2.15 12.27 -58.19
CA GLU A 993 -2.94 13.44 -57.81
C GLU A 993 -4.31 13.08 -57.23
N LEU A 994 -4.96 12.03 -57.75
CA LEU A 994 -6.21 11.53 -57.18
C LEU A 994 -6.00 10.96 -55.78
N PHE A 995 -4.90 10.22 -55.56
CA PHE A 995 -4.59 9.67 -54.24
C PHE A 995 -4.21 10.77 -53.22
N LEU A 996 -3.42 11.78 -53.62
CA LEU A 996 -3.11 12.94 -52.77
C LEU A 996 -4.38 13.71 -52.37
N GLU A 997 -5.32 13.88 -53.30
CA GLU A 997 -6.63 14.47 -53.02
C GLU A 997 -7.42 13.62 -52.00
N GLU A 998 -7.39 12.29 -52.17
CA GLU A 998 -8.04 11.35 -51.25
C GLU A 998 -7.46 11.40 -49.82
N ILE A 999 -6.15 11.58 -49.67
CA ILE A 999 -5.53 11.78 -48.35
C ILE A 999 -6.12 13.02 -47.67
N ILE A 1000 -6.13 14.16 -48.37
CA ILE A 1000 -6.63 15.43 -47.80
C ILE A 1000 -8.12 15.30 -47.44
N LEU A 1001 -8.93 14.71 -48.33
CA LEU A 1001 -10.35 14.48 -48.05
C LEU A 1001 -10.56 13.59 -46.83
N THR A 1002 -9.76 12.54 -46.65
CA THR A 1002 -9.82 11.67 -45.46
C THR A 1002 -9.50 12.43 -44.19
N LEU A 1003 -8.45 13.27 -44.22
CA LEU A 1003 -8.01 14.01 -43.03
C LEU A 1003 -9.04 15.04 -42.56
N LEU A 1004 -9.85 15.59 -43.47
CA LEU A 1004 -10.90 16.57 -43.16
C LEU A 1004 -12.13 15.97 -42.46
N GLN A 1005 -12.39 14.67 -42.61
CA GLN A 1005 -13.60 14.01 -42.10
C GLN A 1005 -13.65 13.88 -40.56
N GLU A 1006 -14.85 13.79 -39.97
CA GLU A 1006 -15.05 13.48 -38.53
C GLU A 1006 -14.85 12.00 -38.22
N GLN A 1007 -13.61 11.55 -38.23
CA GLN A 1007 -13.24 10.26 -37.66
C GLN A 1007 -12.01 10.41 -36.79
N ASN A 1008 -11.80 9.45 -35.90
CA ASN A 1008 -10.56 9.42 -35.12
C ASN A 1008 -9.34 9.23 -36.03
N ASP A 1009 -8.20 9.76 -35.62
CA ASP A 1009 -6.99 9.82 -36.45
C ASP A 1009 -6.46 8.44 -36.86
N TYR A 1010 -6.67 7.42 -36.02
CA TYR A 1010 -6.26 6.05 -36.34
C TYR A 1010 -7.09 5.45 -37.49
N LEU A 1011 -8.41 5.70 -37.53
CA LEU A 1011 -9.26 5.28 -38.65
C LEU A 1011 -8.86 5.99 -39.93
N LYS A 1012 -8.55 7.29 -39.87
CA LYS A 1012 -8.03 8.08 -41.00
C LYS A 1012 -6.73 7.48 -41.53
N TRP A 1013 -5.79 7.21 -40.62
CA TRP A 1013 -4.51 6.59 -40.94
C TRP A 1013 -4.68 5.22 -41.63
N ILE A 1014 -5.57 4.37 -41.11
CA ILE A 1014 -5.86 3.06 -41.69
C ILE A 1014 -6.44 3.20 -43.10
N ARG A 1015 -7.46 4.05 -43.28
CA ARG A 1015 -8.09 4.29 -44.58
C ARG A 1015 -7.08 4.77 -45.61
N ILE A 1016 -6.27 5.77 -45.25
CA ILE A 1016 -5.21 6.32 -46.12
C ILE A 1016 -4.24 5.22 -46.56
N ASN A 1017 -3.79 4.36 -45.65
CA ASN A 1017 -2.83 3.30 -45.97
C ASN A 1017 -3.45 2.13 -46.76
N ILE A 1018 -4.76 1.87 -46.61
CA ILE A 1018 -5.49 0.95 -47.50
C ILE A 1018 -5.56 1.55 -48.92
N LYS A 1019 -5.94 2.82 -49.04
CA LYS A 1019 -5.95 3.54 -50.33
C LYS A 1019 -4.58 3.67 -50.96
N PHE A 1020 -3.53 3.81 -50.16
CA PHE A 1020 -2.16 3.78 -50.65
C PHE A 1020 -1.79 2.42 -51.26
N SER A 1021 -2.21 1.34 -50.61
CA SER A 1021 -1.99 -0.01 -51.13
C SER A 1021 -2.79 -0.27 -52.42
N GLU A 1022 -4.00 0.30 -52.55
CA GLU A 1022 -4.76 0.33 -53.80
C GLU A 1022 -4.00 1.08 -54.89
N PHE A 1023 -3.52 2.29 -54.60
CA PHE A 1023 -2.71 3.10 -55.52
C PHE A 1023 -1.46 2.36 -56.00
N LEU A 1024 -0.73 1.68 -55.11
CA LEU A 1024 0.45 0.88 -55.48
C LEU A 1024 0.12 -0.29 -56.43
N ARG A 1025 -1.11 -0.81 -56.41
CA ARG A 1025 -1.55 -1.86 -57.36
C ARG A 1025 -1.90 -1.29 -58.73
N ASP A 1026 -2.25 0.00 -58.81
CA ASP A 1026 -2.67 0.67 -60.05
C ASP A 1026 -1.48 1.21 -60.87
N ILE A 1027 -0.26 1.19 -60.31
CA ILE A 1027 0.98 1.61 -60.97
C ILE A 1027 1.91 0.42 -61.27
N SER A 1028 2.96 0.63 -62.08
CA SER A 1028 3.91 -0.43 -62.38
C SER A 1028 4.72 -0.84 -61.15
N LYS A 1029 5.14 -2.11 -61.10
CA LYS A 1029 5.91 -2.63 -59.96
C LYS A 1029 7.24 -1.90 -59.76
N GLU A 1030 7.91 -1.48 -60.85
CA GLU A 1030 9.14 -0.70 -60.77
C GLU A 1030 8.91 0.66 -60.11
N GLU A 1031 7.87 1.39 -60.53
CA GLU A 1031 7.52 2.71 -59.97
C GLU A 1031 7.07 2.60 -58.50
N GLY A 1032 6.32 1.53 -58.17
CA GLY A 1032 5.91 1.26 -56.79
C GLY A 1032 7.08 1.01 -55.85
N GLU A 1033 8.07 0.21 -56.26
CA GLU A 1033 9.27 -0.02 -55.45
C GLU A 1033 10.16 1.23 -55.34
N GLU A 1034 10.20 2.09 -56.37
CA GLU A 1034 10.91 3.37 -56.30
C GLU A 1034 10.29 4.30 -55.25
N ILE A 1035 8.96 4.44 -55.26
CA ILE A 1035 8.22 5.24 -54.26
C ILE A 1035 8.42 4.67 -52.85
N LEU A 1036 8.27 3.35 -52.69
CA LEU A 1036 8.50 2.68 -51.40
C LEU A 1036 9.94 2.88 -50.93
N GLY A 1037 10.93 2.84 -51.82
CA GLY A 1037 12.32 3.14 -51.52
C GLY A 1037 12.49 4.54 -50.93
N GLN A 1038 11.89 5.56 -51.54
CA GLN A 1038 11.95 6.94 -51.03
C GLN A 1038 11.24 7.12 -49.69
N LEU A 1039 10.07 6.50 -49.52
CA LEU A 1039 9.32 6.53 -48.26
C LEU A 1039 10.09 5.87 -47.11
N ARG A 1040 10.75 4.73 -47.36
CA ARG A 1040 11.52 4.00 -46.34
C ARG A 1040 12.76 4.75 -45.87
N LEU A 1041 13.32 5.62 -46.72
CA LEU A 1041 14.48 6.47 -46.40
C LEU A 1041 14.12 7.70 -45.55
N LYS A 1042 12.85 8.11 -45.53
CA LYS A 1042 12.42 9.30 -44.81
C LYS A 1042 12.00 8.94 -43.39
N VAL A 1043 12.89 9.24 -42.43
CA VAL A 1043 12.74 8.86 -41.01
C VAL A 1043 12.33 10.04 -40.12
N GLU A 1044 12.55 11.27 -40.57
CA GLU A 1044 12.31 12.47 -39.75
C GLU A 1044 10.86 12.96 -39.85
N PRO A 1045 10.26 13.41 -38.72
CA PRO A 1045 8.94 14.04 -38.71
C PRO A 1045 8.96 15.32 -39.54
N ILE A 1046 7.92 15.52 -40.36
CA ILE A 1046 7.82 16.68 -41.24
C ILE A 1046 7.34 17.89 -40.42
N PRO A 1047 8.04 19.03 -40.46
CA PRO A 1047 7.61 20.23 -39.75
C PRO A 1047 6.21 20.68 -40.19
N PRO A 1048 5.31 21.10 -39.28
CA PRO A 1048 3.95 21.54 -39.62
C PRO A 1048 3.91 22.60 -40.72
N ALA A 1049 4.77 23.61 -40.65
CA ALA A 1049 4.88 24.66 -41.67
C ALA A 1049 5.22 24.10 -43.07
N THR A 1050 6.01 23.03 -43.14
CA THR A 1050 6.34 22.36 -44.42
C THR A 1050 5.12 21.62 -44.97
N LEU A 1051 4.36 20.95 -44.10
CA LEU A 1051 3.13 20.27 -44.49
C LEU A 1051 2.07 21.25 -44.99
N VAL A 1052 1.84 22.37 -44.27
CA VAL A 1052 0.90 23.42 -44.69
C VAL A 1052 1.28 23.96 -46.06
N LYS A 1053 2.57 24.22 -46.30
CA LYS A 1053 3.08 24.66 -47.59
C LYS A 1053 2.79 23.65 -48.70
N ILE A 1054 3.09 22.37 -48.48
CA ILE A 1054 2.88 21.30 -49.48
C ILE A 1054 1.40 21.14 -49.80
N ILE A 1055 0.53 21.13 -48.79
CA ILE A 1055 -0.92 21.03 -48.98
C ILE A 1055 -1.42 22.25 -49.76
N SER A 1056 -0.94 23.45 -49.43
CA SER A 1056 -1.31 24.69 -50.14
C SER A 1056 -0.90 24.63 -51.62
N GLU A 1057 0.36 24.27 -51.90
CA GLU A 1057 0.87 24.11 -53.26
C GLU A 1057 0.09 23.05 -54.05
N PHE A 1058 -0.21 21.91 -53.43
CA PHE A 1058 -1.02 20.86 -54.04
C PHE A 1058 -2.43 21.34 -54.38
N LEU A 1059 -3.12 21.99 -53.43
CA LEU A 1059 -4.49 22.47 -53.65
C LEU A 1059 -4.54 23.58 -54.71
N ILE A 1060 -3.60 24.53 -54.68
CA ILE A 1060 -3.44 25.56 -55.73
C ILE A 1060 -3.24 24.89 -57.09
N HIS A 1061 -2.32 23.92 -57.16
CA HIS A 1061 -2.06 23.15 -58.38
C HIS A 1061 -3.34 22.47 -58.89
N ARG A 1062 -4.09 21.79 -58.02
CA ARG A 1062 -5.31 21.09 -58.40
C ARG A 1062 -6.38 22.05 -58.90
N VAL A 1063 -6.60 23.16 -58.20
CA VAL A 1063 -7.55 24.21 -58.61
C VAL A 1063 -7.18 24.77 -59.99
N ALA A 1064 -5.91 25.17 -60.18
CA ALA A 1064 -5.41 25.67 -61.46
C ALA A 1064 -5.55 24.62 -62.58
N SER A 1065 -5.28 23.35 -62.28
CA SER A 1065 -5.41 22.24 -63.24
C SER A 1065 -6.87 22.02 -63.67
N GLN A 1066 -7.86 22.21 -62.78
CA GLN A 1066 -9.27 22.09 -63.13
C GLN A 1066 -9.75 23.26 -64.01
N ILE A 1067 -9.19 24.45 -63.81
CA ILE A 1067 -9.52 25.66 -64.58
C ILE A 1067 -8.89 25.61 -65.97
N ALA A 1068 -7.65 25.13 -66.09
CA ALA A 1068 -6.93 25.02 -67.35
C ALA A 1068 -7.38 23.82 -68.21
N ARG A 1069 -8.29 22.96 -67.71
CA ARG A 1069 -8.86 21.85 -68.49
C ARG A 1069 -9.83 22.39 -69.55
N PRO A 1070 -9.65 22.04 -70.84
CA PRO A 1070 -10.55 22.50 -71.88
C PRO A 1070 -11.96 21.94 -71.63
N SER A 1071 -12.97 22.81 -71.64
CA SER A 1071 -14.37 22.37 -71.59
C SER A 1071 -14.67 21.54 -72.84
N LYS A 1072 -15.47 20.48 -72.70
CA LYS A 1072 -15.84 19.58 -73.81
C LYS A 1072 -16.54 20.29 -74.99
N SER A 1073 -16.90 21.58 -74.87
CA SER A 1073 -17.51 22.38 -75.92
C SER A 1073 -16.52 23.08 -76.87
N PHE A 1074 -15.21 23.09 -76.56
CA PHE A 1074 -14.17 23.67 -77.43
C PHE A 1074 -13.22 22.59 -77.98
N VAL A 1075 -13.71 21.77 -78.92
CA VAL A 1075 -12.92 20.69 -79.53
C VAL A 1075 -12.13 21.15 -80.78
N LEU A 1076 -12.32 22.38 -81.29
CA LEU A 1076 -11.77 22.76 -82.60
C LEU A 1076 -10.40 23.48 -82.63
N PHE A 1077 -9.84 23.94 -81.50
CA PHE A 1077 -8.49 24.53 -81.48
C PHE A 1077 -7.73 24.09 -80.23
N LYS A 1078 -6.95 23.01 -80.33
CA LYS A 1078 -6.02 22.57 -79.27
C LYS A 1078 -4.69 23.32 -79.42
N ASP A 1079 -4.65 24.57 -78.98
CA ASP A 1079 -3.37 25.25 -78.77
C ASP A 1079 -2.88 24.95 -77.34
N THR A 1080 -1.95 24.00 -77.22
CA THR A 1080 -1.42 23.52 -75.92
C THR A 1080 -0.67 24.62 -75.16
N SER A 1081 -0.21 25.65 -75.86
CA SER A 1081 0.47 26.82 -75.30
C SER A 1081 -0.46 27.71 -74.46
N VAL A 1082 -1.72 27.86 -74.87
CA VAL A 1082 -2.72 28.72 -74.21
C VAL A 1082 -3.12 28.16 -72.84
N ASN A 1083 -3.29 26.84 -72.75
CA ASN A 1083 -3.65 26.18 -71.48
C ASN A 1083 -2.50 26.19 -70.47
N SER A 1084 -1.25 26.10 -70.94
CA SER A 1084 -0.07 26.21 -70.07
C SER A 1084 0.08 27.62 -69.50
N ASN A 1085 -0.09 28.66 -70.33
CA ASN A 1085 -0.02 30.05 -69.87
C ASN A 1085 -1.16 30.39 -68.89
N LEU A 1086 -2.37 29.90 -69.17
CA LEU A 1086 -3.51 30.06 -68.27
C LEU A 1086 -3.28 29.37 -66.92
N TYR A 1087 -2.78 28.13 -66.94
CA TYR A 1087 -2.44 27.40 -65.71
C TYR A 1087 -1.42 28.17 -64.85
N GLN A 1088 -0.32 28.65 -65.46
CA GLN A 1088 0.72 29.40 -64.73
C GLN A 1088 0.20 30.72 -64.16
N GLU A 1089 -0.65 31.43 -64.90
CA GLU A 1089 -1.26 32.67 -64.43
C GLU A 1089 -2.19 32.44 -63.23
N VAL A 1090 -3.00 31.37 -63.27
CA VAL A 1090 -3.92 31.01 -62.18
C VAL A 1090 -3.14 30.59 -60.92
N VAL A 1091 -2.09 29.76 -61.06
CA VAL A 1091 -1.24 29.36 -59.92
C VAL A 1091 -0.63 30.59 -59.26
N LYS A 1092 -0.03 31.50 -60.05
CA LYS A 1092 0.61 32.71 -59.54
C LYS A 1092 -0.35 33.60 -58.75
N ARG A 1093 -1.57 33.80 -59.27
CA ARG A 1093 -2.60 34.62 -58.60
C ARG A 1093 -3.10 33.99 -57.31
N LEU A 1094 -3.42 32.70 -57.33
CA LEU A 1094 -3.90 31.99 -56.14
C LEU A 1094 -2.83 31.98 -55.04
N GLN A 1095 -1.56 31.83 -55.41
CA GLN A 1095 -0.46 31.84 -54.44
C GLN A 1095 -0.26 33.22 -53.80
N GLN A 1096 -0.28 34.30 -54.59
CA GLN A 1096 -0.17 35.67 -54.08
C GLN A 1096 -1.28 36.03 -53.09
N GLU A 1097 -2.52 35.64 -53.41
CA GLU A 1097 -3.68 35.90 -52.54
C GLU A 1097 -3.66 35.01 -51.30
N LEU A 1098 -3.21 33.76 -51.40
CA LEU A 1098 -3.13 32.87 -50.25
C LEU A 1098 -2.04 33.32 -49.26
N GLU A 1099 -0.91 33.84 -49.74
CA GLU A 1099 0.17 34.39 -48.90
C GLU A 1099 -0.28 35.59 -48.05
N ALA A 1100 -1.36 36.29 -48.45
CA ALA A 1100 -1.98 37.36 -47.66
C ALA A 1100 -2.83 36.85 -46.48
N PHE A 1101 -3.26 35.60 -46.49
CA PHE A 1101 -3.92 34.96 -45.35
C PHE A 1101 -2.84 34.34 -44.46
N HIS A 1102 -2.41 35.03 -43.41
CA HIS A 1102 -1.44 34.55 -42.43
C HIS A 1102 -1.96 33.32 -41.65
N LEU A 1103 -1.90 32.14 -42.27
CA LEU A 1103 -2.36 30.90 -41.67
C LEU A 1103 -1.41 30.46 -40.56
N SER A 1104 -1.96 30.20 -39.37
CA SER A 1104 -1.18 29.56 -38.31
C SER A 1104 -0.88 28.11 -38.66
N GLU A 1105 0.17 27.55 -38.06
CA GLU A 1105 0.66 26.19 -38.34
C GLU A 1105 -0.38 25.09 -38.08
N GLN A 1106 -1.47 25.39 -37.36
CA GLN A 1106 -2.53 24.44 -37.02
C GLN A 1106 -3.81 24.58 -37.87
N GLU A 1107 -3.92 25.59 -38.73
CA GLU A 1107 -5.18 25.93 -39.43
C GLU A 1107 -5.29 25.38 -40.86
N TRP A 1108 -4.47 24.40 -41.25
CA TRP A 1108 -4.43 23.90 -42.62
C TRP A 1108 -5.79 23.32 -43.09
N TYR A 1109 -6.64 22.85 -42.18
CA TYR A 1109 -7.99 22.35 -42.50
C TYR A 1109 -8.93 23.46 -43.05
N GLN A 1110 -8.60 24.74 -42.85
CA GLN A 1110 -9.32 25.89 -43.42
C GLN A 1110 -8.89 26.20 -44.86
N LEU A 1111 -7.75 25.66 -45.33
CA LEU A 1111 -7.20 25.92 -46.65
C LEU A 1111 -8.19 25.69 -47.80
N PRO A 1112 -8.99 24.60 -47.84
CA PRO A 1112 -9.95 24.40 -48.92
C PRO A 1112 -11.01 25.52 -48.99
N THR A 1113 -11.51 25.98 -47.84
CA THR A 1113 -12.51 27.05 -47.76
C THR A 1113 -11.92 28.42 -48.11
N ILE A 1114 -10.70 28.70 -47.66
CA ILE A 1114 -9.98 29.93 -47.98
C ILE A 1114 -9.66 29.97 -49.47
N LEU A 1115 -9.16 28.86 -50.04
CA LEU A 1115 -8.92 28.74 -51.47
C LEU A 1115 -10.21 28.84 -52.29
N GLU A 1116 -11.34 28.35 -51.79
CA GLU A 1116 -12.64 28.56 -52.45
C GLU A 1116 -13.02 30.04 -52.48
N LYS A 1117 -12.85 30.76 -51.37
CA LYS A 1117 -13.12 32.21 -51.27
C LYS A 1117 -12.20 32.99 -52.22
N ILE A 1118 -10.90 32.72 -52.19
CA ILE A 1118 -9.90 33.33 -53.08
C ILE A 1118 -10.28 33.01 -54.53
N ALA A 1119 -10.50 31.75 -54.88
CA ALA A 1119 -10.84 31.39 -56.25
C ALA A 1119 -12.13 32.06 -56.75
N LYS A 1120 -13.13 32.27 -55.89
CA LYS A 1120 -14.35 33.01 -56.21
C LYS A 1120 -14.12 34.51 -56.43
N THR A 1121 -13.20 35.15 -55.70
CA THR A 1121 -12.91 36.59 -55.82
C THR A 1121 -11.90 36.91 -56.93
N THR A 1122 -10.86 36.09 -57.09
CA THR A 1122 -9.75 36.37 -58.01
C THR A 1122 -10.01 35.89 -59.44
N LEU A 1123 -10.97 34.97 -59.65
CA LEU A 1123 -11.23 34.32 -60.95
C LEU A 1123 -12.63 34.59 -61.52
N VAL A 1124 -13.27 35.70 -61.13
CA VAL A 1124 -14.63 36.10 -61.56
C VAL A 1124 -14.83 36.11 -63.08
N ASN A 1125 -13.77 36.32 -63.86
CA ASN A 1125 -13.81 36.38 -65.32
C ASN A 1125 -13.77 35.01 -66.02
N TYR A 1126 -13.74 33.90 -65.28
CA TYR A 1126 -13.74 32.54 -65.84
C TYR A 1126 -15.09 31.86 -65.61
N GLU A 1127 -15.72 31.31 -66.66
CA GLU A 1127 -16.93 30.48 -66.53
C GLU A 1127 -16.58 29.10 -65.96
N ILE A 1128 -16.46 28.98 -64.63
CA ILE A 1128 -15.99 27.75 -63.99
C ILE A 1128 -17.16 26.95 -63.38
N SER A 1129 -18.00 26.36 -64.23
CA SER A 1129 -19.13 25.49 -63.80
C SER A 1129 -18.71 24.25 -62.99
N MET A 1130 -17.42 23.90 -62.99
CA MET A 1130 -16.86 22.72 -62.31
C MET A 1130 -16.23 23.04 -60.95
N LEU A 1131 -15.93 24.31 -60.64
CA LEU A 1131 -15.28 24.73 -59.40
C LEU A 1131 -16.15 24.52 -58.16
N PRO A 1132 -17.45 24.91 -58.18
CA PRO A 1132 -18.34 24.66 -57.04
C PRO A 1132 -18.45 23.16 -56.76
N LYS A 1133 -18.54 22.31 -57.80
CA LYS A 1133 -18.56 20.85 -57.65
C LYS A 1133 -17.27 20.29 -57.05
N TYR A 1134 -16.12 20.90 -57.33
CA TYR A 1134 -14.83 20.49 -56.78
C TYR A 1134 -14.71 20.88 -55.30
N PHE A 1135 -14.96 22.14 -54.95
CA PHE A 1135 -14.89 22.59 -53.55
C PHE A 1135 -16.00 21.99 -52.67
N ASN A 1136 -17.18 21.71 -53.23
CA ASN A 1136 -18.24 20.97 -52.53
C ASN A 1136 -17.78 19.60 -52.04
N LYS A 1137 -16.77 18.97 -52.66
CA LYS A 1137 -16.18 17.73 -52.13
C LYS A 1137 -15.43 17.96 -50.83
N PHE A 1138 -14.78 19.10 -50.65
CA PHE A 1138 -14.03 19.40 -49.42
C PHE A 1138 -14.97 19.90 -48.34
N THR A 1139 -15.89 20.82 -48.66
CA THR A 1139 -16.81 21.41 -47.69
C THR A 1139 -17.83 20.41 -47.13
N ALA A 1140 -18.26 19.43 -47.93
CA ALA A 1140 -19.13 18.34 -47.45
C ALA A 1140 -18.43 17.40 -46.43
N ASN A 1141 -17.11 17.52 -46.26
CA ASN A 1141 -16.33 16.72 -45.32
C ASN A 1141 -15.81 17.55 -44.12
N ILE A 1142 -16.08 18.86 -44.05
CA ILE A 1142 -15.65 19.71 -42.91
C ILE A 1142 -16.77 19.76 -41.87
N PRO A 1143 -16.50 19.57 -40.57
CA PRO A 1143 -17.59 19.18 -39.68
C PRO A 1143 -18.39 20.25 -38.95
N PHE A 1144 -18.03 21.52 -39.09
CA PHE A 1144 -18.59 22.57 -38.23
C PHE A 1144 -19.06 23.81 -39.00
N LEU A 1145 -19.62 23.62 -40.19
CA LEU A 1145 -20.32 24.68 -40.92
C LEU A 1145 -21.83 24.37 -41.03
N GLU A 1146 -22.45 23.98 -39.91
CA GLU A 1146 -23.90 24.18 -39.76
C GLU A 1146 -24.15 25.64 -39.34
N ASN A 1147 -24.62 26.45 -40.30
CA ASN A 1147 -25.49 27.61 -40.13
C ASN A 1147 -25.30 28.46 -38.84
N SER A 1148 -24.17 29.16 -38.69
CA SER A 1148 -24.22 30.45 -38.02
C SER A 1148 -24.99 31.43 -38.92
N GLN A 1149 -26.30 31.54 -38.73
CA GLN A 1149 -27.06 32.73 -39.11
C GLN A 1149 -26.60 33.89 -38.22
N ASP A 1150 -25.37 34.34 -38.39
CA ASP A 1150 -24.93 35.66 -37.92
C ASP A 1150 -24.31 36.36 -39.12
N ASN A 1151 -25.16 37.12 -39.79
CA ASN A 1151 -24.71 38.32 -40.48
C ASN A 1151 -24.20 39.24 -39.38
N ASP A 1152 -22.91 39.22 -39.09
CA ASP A 1152 -22.27 40.36 -38.44
C ASP A 1152 -20.88 40.64 -39.01
N GLU A 1153 -20.70 41.93 -39.24
CA GLU A 1153 -19.63 42.59 -39.96
C GLU A 1153 -18.28 42.40 -39.27
N PHE A 1154 -17.33 41.74 -39.95
CA PHE A 1154 -15.92 41.94 -39.66
C PHE A 1154 -15.47 43.27 -40.28
N TYR A 1155 -15.55 44.35 -39.51
CA TYR A 1155 -14.95 45.64 -39.82
C TYR A 1155 -13.42 45.51 -39.90
N PHE A 1156 -12.87 45.78 -41.08
CA PHE A 1156 -11.53 46.36 -41.18
C PHE A 1156 -11.66 47.87 -41.31
N SER A 1157 -11.18 48.58 -40.28
CA SER A 1157 -11.01 50.02 -40.28
C SER A 1157 -9.94 50.43 -41.30
N SER A 1158 -10.32 51.21 -42.31
CA SER A 1158 -9.44 52.25 -42.85
C SER A 1158 -10.28 53.46 -43.25
N SER A 1159 -9.85 54.61 -42.74
CA SER A 1159 -10.40 55.95 -42.91
C SER A 1159 -10.67 56.36 -44.36
N ALA A 1160 -11.90 56.84 -44.63
CA ALA A 1160 -12.18 58.15 -45.27
C ALA A 1160 -13.68 58.27 -45.64
N LEU A 1161 -14.40 59.12 -44.90
CA LEU A 1161 -15.56 59.87 -45.43
C LEU A 1161 -15.02 61.06 -46.27
N PRO A 1162 -15.74 61.63 -47.26
CA PRO A 1162 -17.14 62.05 -47.06
C PRO A 1162 -18.13 61.97 -48.26
N ALA A 1163 -19.40 61.84 -47.85
CA ALA A 1163 -20.60 62.54 -48.32
C ALA A 1163 -21.19 62.31 -49.73
N ALA A 1164 -22.46 61.87 -49.73
CA ALA A 1164 -23.65 62.59 -50.20
C ALA A 1164 -24.59 61.75 -51.10
N MET A 1165 -25.88 61.83 -50.74
CA MET A 1165 -27.10 61.23 -51.30
C MET A 1165 -27.40 59.78 -50.92
#